data_AF-A0A934K9Q5-F1
#
_entry.id   AF-A0A934K9Q5-F1
#
_cell.length_a   1.000
_cell.length_b   1.000
_cell.length_c   1.000
_cell.angle_alpha   90.00
_cell.angle_beta   90.00
_cell.angle_gamma   90.00
#
_symmetry.space_group_name_H-M   'P 1'
#
loop_
_entity.id
_entity.type
_entity.pdbx_description
1 polymer ?
#
loop_
_entity_poly.entity_id
_entity_poly.type
_entity_poly.pdbx_seq_one_letter_code
_entity_poly.pdbx_strand_id
1 'polypeptide(L)'
;MGPQRFARSLVRALLVPVTGLLAVSLVTANPVQAASDPAAQSSPAGSPPPDQTATPSSSSPSMMDGTPVGGGAAAALGRRVRLGTAESARLKKRAGAQPAAPLPLAYHGGQVENTPQVYLSLWGSDWKGAAYQSTISYLQGFFGNVGGSPWLNVTSQYCSGPAPASNSAVCQSTSYSRISNPAGQLRGTWVDTTPVTYNTSAAACGGSSTGDCDVMAAALRAARHFGPLPRGSMVMVFTPSGRSQPGFVASGWCAYHWASNSGVAFGYIPYMPDAGGSCGRNSVNSGGVFDGFSIVGGHEYAEAVTDPYPDSGWIDASGGENGDKCAWTFGLSNIQLGGRQYAVQPTWSNAANGCVFGAFVSQQGMPPPVPKAPPAASFSSLGGTLTSAPAATSWGPGRLDVVARGNGNTLVHRAFAGGAWRPWETVGGGQLTSEPAAVSWSPNRLDVFTRGGDGALWHTFSDGNRWFGWESLGGSLKAGTGPTVASWGAGRLDVFVTGTDNAVWHKWYAGGWSGWVSQGGSSISSPAAVSAGANVVDVFTQGPDNTLRHQAHNGQGWSAWQTFSGSSLSSAPAVAATGIDQMAVFVRGNGGLLSRNNWNGGSWSGFLAVGGGSWPTVSSATVQPDALTIDLFTQGNDGALWRGTTPVVT
;
A
#
# COMPACT_ATOMS: atom_id res chain seq x y z
N MET A 1 -28.07 29.66 38.69
CA MET A 1 -29.08 28.70 39.22
C MET A 1 -29.38 27.66 38.16
N GLY A 2 -30.19 26.64 38.46
CA GLY A 2 -30.26 25.38 37.68
C GLY A 2 -30.96 25.43 36.31
N PRO A 3 -30.84 24.35 35.50
CA PRO A 3 -31.24 24.32 34.10
C PRO A 3 -32.57 23.58 33.81
N GLN A 4 -33.08 23.75 32.59
CA GLN A 4 -34.09 22.85 31.98
C GLN A 4 -33.37 21.93 30.96
N ARG A 5 -33.69 20.63 30.97
CA ARG A 5 -33.12 19.62 30.04
C ARG A 5 -34.18 19.18 29.04
N PHE A 6 -33.81 19.04 27.76
CA PHE A 6 -34.65 18.34 26.79
C PHE A 6 -34.77 16.85 27.14
N ALA A 7 -36.00 16.32 27.09
CA ALA A 7 -36.28 14.91 27.32
C ALA A 7 -36.15 14.09 26.04
N ARG A 8 -35.72 12.83 26.17
CA ARG A 8 -35.83 11.82 25.10
C ARG A 8 -37.25 11.25 25.08
N SER A 9 -37.73 10.87 23.91
CA SER A 9 -38.81 9.90 23.78
C SER A 9 -38.46 8.85 22.72
N LEU A 10 -38.52 7.58 23.10
CA LEU A 10 -38.74 6.48 22.16
C LEU A 10 -40.25 6.27 22.06
N VAL A 11 -40.74 5.64 20.99
CA VAL A 11 -41.59 4.44 21.12
C VAL A 11 -41.77 3.72 19.77
N ARG A 12 -41.47 2.41 19.81
CA ARG A 12 -41.92 1.27 18.98
C ARG A 12 -42.10 1.40 17.46
N ALA A 13 -41.47 0.43 16.78
CA ALA A 13 -41.84 -0.01 15.43
C ALA A 13 -43.23 -0.66 15.36
N LEU A 14 -43.76 -0.75 14.15
CA LEU A 14 -44.94 -1.54 13.78
C LEU A 14 -44.61 -2.35 12.52
N LEU A 15 -44.85 -3.66 12.56
CA LEU A 15 -44.52 -4.61 11.49
C LEU A 15 -45.78 -5.00 10.71
N VAL A 16 -45.85 -4.64 9.42
CA VAL A 16 -46.65 -5.34 8.39
C VAL A 16 -45.84 -5.29 7.08
N PRO A 17 -45.62 -6.41 6.37
CA PRO A 17 -44.79 -6.42 5.17
C PRO A 17 -45.58 -6.10 3.90
N VAL A 18 -45.00 -5.30 3.00
CA VAL A 18 -45.39 -5.23 1.58
C VAL A 18 -44.13 -5.31 0.73
N THR A 19 -44.18 -6.19 -0.27
CA THR A 19 -43.15 -6.53 -1.25
C THR A 19 -42.35 -5.35 -1.79
N GLY A 20 -41.02 -5.38 -1.62
CA GLY A 20 -40.12 -4.49 -2.34
C GLY A 20 -40.02 -4.87 -3.81
N LEU A 21 -40.39 -3.97 -4.72
CA LEU A 21 -40.12 -4.13 -6.14
C LEU A 21 -38.63 -3.90 -6.40
N LEU A 22 -37.88 -4.98 -6.58
CA LEU A 22 -36.53 -4.91 -7.15
C LEU A 22 -36.67 -4.64 -8.66
N ALA A 23 -36.31 -3.44 -9.10
CA ALA A 23 -36.37 -3.04 -10.51
C ALA A 23 -35.24 -3.66 -11.35
N VAL A 24 -35.18 -4.99 -11.41
CA VAL A 24 -34.24 -5.72 -12.26
C VAL A 24 -34.76 -5.72 -13.70
N SER A 25 -34.13 -4.94 -14.58
CA SER A 25 -34.39 -4.95 -16.02
C SER A 25 -33.83 -6.21 -16.69
N LEU A 26 -34.42 -7.37 -16.38
CA LEU A 26 -34.14 -8.66 -17.01
C LEU A 26 -34.84 -8.72 -18.37
N VAL A 27 -34.09 -8.49 -19.45
CA VAL A 27 -34.55 -8.80 -20.81
C VAL A 27 -34.10 -10.21 -21.15
N THR A 28 -35.03 -11.16 -21.11
CA THR A 28 -34.80 -12.55 -21.50
C THR A 28 -34.89 -12.73 -23.01
N ALA A 29 -33.90 -13.38 -23.62
CA ALA A 29 -33.99 -13.93 -24.98
C ALA A 29 -33.46 -15.37 -24.97
N ASN A 30 -34.31 -16.33 -25.34
CA ASN A 30 -33.92 -17.75 -25.42
C ASN A 30 -33.10 -18.02 -26.68
N PRO A 31 -32.16 -18.99 -26.65
CA PRO A 31 -31.44 -19.42 -27.85
C PRO A 31 -32.37 -20.21 -28.79
N VAL A 32 -32.22 -20.00 -30.09
CA VAL A 32 -32.83 -20.86 -31.12
C VAL A 32 -31.77 -21.85 -31.61
N GLN A 33 -32.06 -23.13 -31.53
CA GLN A 33 -31.24 -24.19 -32.13
C GLN A 33 -31.46 -24.25 -33.64
N ALA A 34 -30.37 -24.42 -34.39
CA ALA A 34 -30.38 -25.04 -35.71
C ALA A 34 -29.16 -25.99 -35.76
N ALA A 35 -29.36 -27.24 -36.16
CA ALA A 35 -28.33 -28.27 -36.20
C ALA A 35 -28.40 -29.04 -37.52
N SER A 36 -27.24 -29.29 -38.13
CA SER A 36 -27.10 -30.13 -39.33
C SER A 36 -25.66 -30.60 -39.52
N ASP A 37 -25.35 -31.75 -38.93
CA ASP A 37 -24.23 -32.64 -39.28
C ASP A 37 -24.67 -33.62 -40.40
N PRO A 38 -23.79 -34.47 -40.98
CA PRO A 38 -22.36 -34.28 -41.29
C PRO A 38 -22.01 -34.76 -42.72
N ALA A 39 -20.75 -34.58 -43.16
CA ALA A 39 -20.15 -35.32 -44.28
C ALA A 39 -18.63 -35.51 -44.06
N ALA A 40 -18.03 -36.53 -44.69
CA ALA A 40 -16.65 -36.97 -44.42
C ALA A 40 -15.89 -37.39 -45.71
N GLN A 41 -14.64 -37.83 -45.55
CA GLN A 41 -13.70 -38.34 -46.58
C GLN A 41 -13.00 -37.22 -47.42
N SER A 42 -11.76 -37.36 -47.90
CA SER A 42 -10.75 -38.45 -47.80
C SER A 42 -9.30 -37.90 -47.89
N SER A 43 -8.33 -38.65 -47.37
CA SER A 43 -6.89 -38.46 -47.61
C SER A 43 -6.39 -39.26 -48.82
N PRO A 44 -5.23 -38.90 -49.38
CA PRO A 44 -4.26 -39.89 -49.89
C PRO A 44 -2.87 -39.73 -49.24
N ALA A 45 -1.97 -40.70 -49.46
CA ALA A 45 -0.62 -40.76 -48.85
C ALA A 45 0.46 -41.16 -49.88
N GLY A 46 1.74 -40.88 -49.58
CA GLY A 46 2.90 -41.31 -50.38
C GLY A 46 4.25 -40.89 -49.78
N SER A 47 5.16 -41.86 -49.60
CA SER A 47 6.54 -41.74 -49.05
C SER A 47 7.59 -41.70 -50.20
N PRO A 48 8.94 -41.88 -50.03
CA PRO A 48 9.81 -42.01 -48.84
C PRO A 48 11.13 -41.16 -48.87
N PRO A 49 12.05 -41.28 -47.88
CA PRO A 49 13.36 -40.60 -47.86
C PRO A 49 14.58 -41.54 -48.15
N PRO A 50 15.81 -41.00 -48.24
CA PRO A 50 17.07 -41.78 -48.25
C PRO A 50 17.86 -41.76 -46.92
N ASP A 51 18.69 -42.79 -46.70
CA ASP A 51 19.64 -43.04 -45.59
C ASP A 51 21.10 -42.85 -46.11
N GLN A 52 22.24 -42.81 -45.40
CA GLN A 52 22.72 -43.25 -44.06
C GLN A 52 23.56 -42.10 -43.41
N THR A 53 24.44 -42.16 -42.38
CA THR A 53 25.25 -43.16 -41.62
C THR A 53 25.54 -42.60 -40.19
N ALA A 54 26.22 -43.25 -39.22
CA ALA A 54 26.35 -44.64 -38.75
C ALA A 54 27.01 -44.61 -37.33
N THR A 55 26.79 -45.62 -36.48
CA THR A 55 27.34 -45.73 -35.09
C THR A 55 28.57 -46.67 -35.00
N PRO A 56 29.45 -46.61 -33.97
CA PRO A 56 29.24 -47.30 -32.66
C PRO A 56 29.65 -46.44 -31.44
N SER A 57 29.25 -46.61 -30.16
CA SER A 57 28.73 -47.70 -29.30
C SER A 57 29.78 -48.53 -28.53
N SER A 58 29.48 -48.85 -27.24
CA SER A 58 30.24 -49.64 -26.21
C SER A 58 30.98 -48.80 -25.14
N SER A 59 31.18 -49.23 -23.87
CA SER A 59 30.44 -50.15 -22.96
C SER A 59 31.10 -50.10 -21.55
N SER A 60 30.34 -50.16 -20.45
CA SER A 60 30.87 -50.38 -19.07
C SER A 60 31.31 -51.86 -18.89
N PRO A 61 32.10 -52.27 -17.85
CA PRO A 61 31.52 -52.44 -16.49
C PRO A 61 32.48 -52.47 -15.22
N SER A 62 31.85 -52.37 -14.04
CA SER A 62 32.01 -53.29 -12.86
C SER A 62 33.10 -53.21 -11.75
N MET A 63 32.65 -53.63 -10.53
CA MET A 63 33.35 -54.16 -9.32
C MET A 63 34.04 -53.14 -8.36
N MET A 64 33.66 -53.03 -7.07
CA MET A 64 33.94 -53.86 -5.86
C MET A 64 35.39 -53.72 -5.32
N ASP A 65 35.70 -53.75 -4.02
CA ASP A 65 34.96 -54.07 -2.77
C ASP A 65 35.56 -53.28 -1.56
N GLY A 66 35.00 -53.40 -0.34
CA GLY A 66 35.76 -53.20 0.90
C GLY A 66 35.07 -52.53 2.10
N THR A 67 34.46 -53.31 3.00
CA THR A 67 34.15 -52.92 4.39
C THR A 67 34.61 -53.98 5.39
N PRO A 68 35.12 -53.58 6.56
CA PRO A 68 34.92 -54.36 7.79
C PRO A 68 34.17 -53.57 8.88
N VAL A 69 33.63 -54.31 9.86
CA VAL A 69 32.71 -53.83 10.90
C VAL A 69 33.45 -53.45 12.19
N GLY A 70 32.99 -52.40 12.88
CA GLY A 70 33.42 -52.04 14.24
C GLY A 70 32.47 -51.03 14.88
N GLY A 71 31.54 -51.48 15.74
CA GLY A 71 30.40 -50.68 16.19
C GLY A 71 30.61 -49.84 17.45
N GLY A 72 29.67 -48.93 17.74
CA GLY A 72 29.53 -48.32 19.06
C GLY A 72 28.93 -46.90 19.09
N ALA A 73 27.85 -46.73 19.85
CA ALA A 73 27.30 -45.48 20.39
C ALA A 73 26.72 -44.43 19.40
N ALA A 74 25.89 -43.54 19.95
CA ALA A 74 25.11 -42.56 19.21
C ALA A 74 25.86 -41.23 18.99
N ALA A 75 25.63 -40.60 17.84
CA ALA A 75 26.15 -39.27 17.51
C ALA A 75 25.05 -38.37 16.91
N ALA A 76 24.40 -37.57 17.76
CA ALA A 76 23.59 -36.45 17.29
C ALA A 76 24.53 -35.35 16.77
N LEU A 77 24.43 -34.99 15.49
CA LEU A 77 25.32 -34.02 14.83
C LEU A 77 25.01 -32.58 15.26
N GLY A 78 25.50 -32.19 16.43
CA GLY A 78 25.52 -30.81 16.92
C GLY A 78 26.40 -29.92 16.03
N ARG A 79 25.80 -29.33 15.00
CA ARG A 79 26.48 -28.48 14.02
C ARG A 79 26.87 -27.14 14.66
N ARG A 80 28.11 -27.03 15.16
CA ARG A 80 28.66 -25.78 15.71
C ARG A 80 28.63 -24.67 14.66
N VAL A 81 27.75 -23.69 14.83
CA VAL A 81 27.81 -22.41 14.11
C VAL A 81 29.06 -21.67 14.58
N ARG A 82 29.83 -21.11 13.64
CA ARG A 82 30.92 -20.18 13.95
C ARG A 82 30.33 -18.78 14.04
N LEU A 83 30.27 -18.21 15.24
CA LEU A 83 29.83 -16.82 15.42
C LEU A 83 30.78 -15.86 14.69
N GLY A 84 30.22 -14.91 13.94
CA GLY A 84 30.94 -13.86 13.22
C GLY A 84 30.58 -12.49 13.79
N THR A 85 31.58 -11.64 14.01
CA THR A 85 31.45 -10.34 14.69
C THR A 85 31.12 -9.22 13.69
N ALA A 86 29.88 -9.15 13.16
CA ALA A 86 29.63 -8.41 11.91
C ALA A 86 28.38 -7.51 11.81
N GLU A 87 27.41 -7.52 12.74
CA GLU A 87 26.17 -6.73 12.59
C GLU A 87 26.33 -5.23 12.85
N SER A 88 27.02 -4.83 13.93
CA SER A 88 27.10 -3.43 14.42
C SER A 88 27.85 -2.43 13.50
N ALA A 89 28.11 -2.79 12.24
CA ALA A 89 28.89 -2.03 11.27
C ALA A 89 28.12 -1.69 9.96
N ARG A 90 26.83 -2.05 9.85
CA ARG A 90 26.05 -1.94 8.60
C ARG A 90 25.70 -0.52 8.15
N LEU A 91 25.59 0.44 9.08
CA LEU A 91 25.19 1.85 8.85
C LEU A 91 26.17 2.73 8.02
N LYS A 92 27.05 2.14 7.19
CA LYS A 92 28.05 2.85 6.38
C LYS A 92 28.20 2.42 4.90
N LYS A 93 27.32 1.59 4.33
CA LYS A 93 27.41 1.18 2.91
C LYS A 93 26.11 1.31 2.10
N ARG A 94 25.84 2.52 1.58
CA ARG A 94 25.56 2.85 0.15
C ARG A 94 24.99 4.27 -0.04
N ALA A 95 25.79 5.29 0.22
CA ALA A 95 25.57 6.62 -0.37
C ALA A 95 26.20 6.63 -1.78
N GLY A 96 25.51 6.08 -2.77
CA GLY A 96 25.98 5.99 -4.16
C GLY A 96 25.59 4.69 -4.87
N ALA A 97 25.16 4.84 -6.13
CA ALA A 97 24.52 3.84 -7.00
C ALA A 97 23.07 3.46 -6.61
N GLN A 98 22.15 3.61 -7.56
CA GLN A 98 20.80 3.03 -7.52
C GLN A 98 20.91 1.51 -7.40
N PRO A 99 20.30 0.86 -6.39
CA PRO A 99 20.29 -0.59 -6.28
C PRO A 99 19.48 -1.25 -7.41
N ALA A 100 19.79 -2.50 -7.72
CA ALA A 100 18.80 -3.38 -8.35
C ALA A 100 17.58 -3.53 -7.43
N ALA A 101 16.42 -3.89 -8.00
CA ALA A 101 15.15 -3.98 -7.26
C ALA A 101 15.34 -4.73 -5.92
N PRO A 102 14.99 -4.12 -4.76
CA PRO A 102 15.32 -4.67 -3.46
C PRO A 102 14.67 -6.04 -3.29
N LEU A 103 15.51 -7.04 -2.96
CA LEU A 103 15.09 -8.43 -2.78
C LEU A 103 14.13 -8.54 -1.58
N PRO A 104 13.12 -9.43 -1.64
CA PRO A 104 12.27 -9.72 -0.49
C PRO A 104 13.06 -10.39 0.64
N LEU A 105 12.51 -10.35 1.86
CA LEU A 105 12.98 -11.18 2.97
C LEU A 105 12.72 -12.65 2.64
N ALA A 106 13.65 -13.51 2.98
CA ALA A 106 13.56 -14.95 2.85
C ALA A 106 13.37 -15.57 4.25
N TYR A 107 12.69 -16.71 4.34
CA TYR A 107 12.59 -17.47 5.59
C TYR A 107 13.77 -18.45 5.73
N HIS A 108 14.47 -18.38 6.86
CA HIS A 108 15.67 -19.17 7.17
C HIS A 108 15.42 -20.35 8.12
N GLY A 109 14.18 -20.53 8.61
CA GLY A 109 13.74 -21.71 9.36
C GLY A 109 13.62 -21.54 10.88
N GLY A 110 13.93 -20.36 11.40
CA GLY A 110 13.86 -20.01 12.82
C GLY A 110 12.45 -19.79 13.37
N GLN A 111 12.38 -19.42 14.64
CA GLN A 111 11.11 -18.99 15.25
C GLN A 111 10.74 -17.59 14.77
N VAL A 112 9.44 -17.29 14.75
CA VAL A 112 8.91 -15.92 14.74
C VAL A 112 7.96 -15.79 15.93
N GLU A 113 7.72 -14.57 16.42
CA GLU A 113 6.82 -14.37 17.56
C GLU A 113 5.35 -14.42 17.11
N ASN A 114 4.82 -15.64 16.99
CA ASN A 114 3.49 -15.91 16.43
C ASN A 114 2.33 -15.19 17.16
N THR A 115 2.51 -14.79 18.42
CA THR A 115 1.56 -13.98 19.19
C THR A 115 2.36 -12.96 20.00
N PRO A 116 2.75 -11.82 19.38
CA PRO A 116 3.66 -10.85 19.97
C PRO A 116 3.20 -10.34 21.33
N GLN A 117 4.13 -10.30 22.27
CA GLN A 117 3.98 -9.76 23.61
C GLN A 117 5.26 -9.02 23.97
N VAL A 118 5.13 -7.83 24.54
CA VAL A 118 6.28 -6.98 24.90
C VAL A 118 6.25 -6.61 26.37
N TYR A 119 7.40 -6.75 27.01
CA TYR A 119 7.64 -6.43 28.41
C TYR A 119 8.75 -5.38 28.50
N LEU A 120 8.49 -4.26 29.16
CA LEU A 120 9.47 -3.17 29.25
C LEU A 120 10.31 -3.31 30.53
N SER A 121 11.62 -3.45 30.38
CA SER A 121 12.60 -3.46 31.48
C SER A 121 13.32 -2.11 31.50
N LEU A 122 12.93 -1.24 32.43
CA LEU A 122 13.55 0.06 32.65
C LEU A 122 14.75 -0.14 33.58
N TRP A 123 15.92 -0.42 33.00
CA TRP A 123 17.12 -0.83 33.72
C TRP A 123 17.91 0.37 34.24
N GLY A 124 18.02 0.45 35.56
CA GLY A 124 18.68 1.53 36.30
C GLY A 124 17.74 2.14 37.33
N SER A 125 18.20 2.29 38.57
CA SER A 125 17.41 2.89 39.66
C SER A 125 16.92 4.32 39.36
N ASP A 126 17.63 5.02 38.47
CA ASP A 126 17.42 6.40 38.03
C ASP A 126 16.01 6.59 37.42
N TRP A 127 15.44 5.55 36.79
CA TRP A 127 14.07 5.52 36.24
C TRP A 127 12.96 5.77 37.29
N LYS A 128 13.25 5.65 38.58
CA LYS A 128 12.31 6.07 39.66
C LYS A 128 12.16 7.60 39.77
N GLY A 129 13.06 8.37 39.17
CA GLY A 129 13.03 9.82 39.22
C GLY A 129 11.80 10.43 38.51
N ALA A 130 11.29 11.54 39.04
CA ALA A 130 10.15 12.26 38.47
C ALA A 130 10.40 12.72 37.00
N ALA A 131 11.66 13.00 36.65
CA ALA A 131 12.07 13.38 35.30
C ALA A 131 11.78 12.32 34.23
N TYR A 132 11.68 11.03 34.59
CA TYR A 132 11.44 9.95 33.63
C TYR A 132 9.96 9.64 33.40
N GLN A 133 9.03 10.20 34.18
CA GLN A 133 7.61 9.81 34.12
C GLN A 133 6.96 10.10 32.75
N SER A 134 7.37 11.18 32.07
CA SER A 134 6.96 11.47 30.70
C SER A 134 7.50 10.47 29.68
N THR A 135 8.72 9.98 29.87
CA THR A 135 9.36 8.99 29.01
C THR A 135 8.72 7.61 29.19
N ILE A 136 8.48 7.20 30.44
CA ILE A 136 7.75 5.98 30.78
C ILE A 136 6.35 6.00 30.17
N SER A 137 5.63 7.12 30.32
CA SER A 137 4.30 7.32 29.71
C SER A 137 4.33 7.26 28.17
N TYR A 138 5.41 7.75 27.54
CA TYR A 138 5.58 7.66 26.08
C TYR A 138 5.74 6.20 25.62
N LEU A 139 6.66 5.47 26.26
CA LEU A 139 6.96 4.07 25.97
C LEU A 139 5.74 3.17 26.21
N GLN A 140 5.07 3.33 27.36
CA GLN A 140 3.86 2.58 27.68
C GLN A 140 2.72 2.88 26.69
N GLY A 141 2.55 4.14 26.30
CA GLY A 141 1.57 4.52 25.28
C GLY A 141 1.87 3.95 23.89
N PHE A 142 3.14 3.90 23.48
CA PHE A 142 3.55 3.30 22.21
C PHE A 142 3.33 1.78 22.23
N PHE A 143 4.04 1.05 23.10
CA PHE A 143 3.98 -0.41 23.15
C PHE A 143 2.59 -0.95 23.55
N GLY A 144 1.79 -0.17 24.29
CA GLY A 144 0.40 -0.49 24.60
C GLY A 144 -0.56 -0.44 23.42
N ASN A 145 -0.28 0.39 22.39
CA ASN A 145 -1.18 0.65 21.28
C ASN A 145 -0.61 0.30 19.89
N VAL A 146 0.68 -0.02 19.78
CA VAL A 146 1.31 -0.48 18.52
C VAL A 146 0.79 -1.85 18.10
N GLY A 147 0.48 -2.71 19.07
CA GLY A 147 -0.25 -3.96 18.84
C GLY A 147 -1.69 -3.72 18.40
N GLY A 148 -2.11 -4.40 17.34
CA GLY A 148 -3.41 -4.18 16.69
C GLY A 148 -3.42 -2.98 15.74
N SER A 149 -2.33 -2.21 15.65
CA SER A 149 -2.22 -1.11 14.68
C SER A 149 -2.01 -1.63 13.25
N PRO A 150 -2.46 -0.90 12.21
CA PRO A 150 -2.15 -1.23 10.82
C PRO A 150 -0.64 -1.29 10.55
N TRP A 151 0.15 -0.47 11.24
CA TRP A 151 1.60 -0.36 11.12
C TRP A 151 2.30 -1.67 11.52
N LEU A 152 2.06 -2.19 12.73
CA LEU A 152 2.68 -3.46 13.15
C LEU A 152 2.09 -4.66 12.41
N ASN A 153 0.86 -4.53 11.87
CA ASN A 153 0.21 -5.58 11.08
C ASN A 153 1.03 -5.98 9.85
N VAL A 154 2.00 -5.17 9.40
CA VAL A 154 2.96 -5.56 8.35
C VAL A 154 3.62 -6.90 8.69
N THR A 155 3.92 -7.17 9.97
CA THR A 155 4.54 -8.43 10.40
C THR A 155 3.66 -9.67 10.11
N SER A 156 2.33 -9.56 10.02
CA SER A 156 1.41 -10.72 9.90
C SER A 156 1.51 -11.48 8.57
N GLN A 157 2.25 -10.94 7.59
CA GLN A 157 2.56 -11.64 6.35
C GLN A 157 3.57 -12.79 6.55
N TYR A 158 4.40 -12.70 7.61
CA TYR A 158 5.49 -13.61 7.94
C TYR A 158 5.04 -14.75 8.87
N CYS A 159 5.88 -15.79 9.00
CA CYS A 159 5.53 -17.04 9.67
C CYS A 159 6.73 -17.87 10.11
N SER A 160 6.45 -18.86 10.96
CA SER A 160 7.32 -19.98 11.32
C SER A 160 6.63 -21.31 11.01
N GLY A 161 7.37 -22.41 10.86
CA GLY A 161 6.79 -23.73 10.62
C GLY A 161 7.81 -24.78 10.19
N PRO A 162 7.37 -26.02 9.90
CA PRO A 162 8.24 -27.10 9.45
C PRO A 162 8.92 -26.73 8.14
N ALA A 163 10.20 -27.10 8.02
CA ALA A 163 11.12 -26.54 7.06
C ALA A 163 10.63 -26.67 5.60
N PRO A 164 10.38 -25.54 4.88
CA PRO A 164 10.47 -25.55 3.43
C PRO A 164 11.94 -25.71 3.03
N ALA A 165 12.22 -25.69 1.72
CA ALA A 165 13.52 -25.22 1.28
C ALA A 165 13.76 -23.81 1.88
N SER A 166 14.92 -23.61 2.52
CA SER A 166 15.36 -22.29 2.96
C SER A 166 15.31 -21.31 1.78
N ASN A 167 15.01 -20.04 2.07
CA ASN A 167 14.81 -18.96 1.09
C ASN A 167 13.37 -18.86 0.52
N SER A 168 12.33 -19.38 1.18
CA SER A 168 10.94 -19.06 0.80
C SER A 168 10.61 -17.61 1.16
N ALA A 169 10.10 -16.84 0.20
CA ALA A 169 9.62 -15.47 0.43
C ALA A 169 8.15 -15.39 0.89
N VAL A 170 7.42 -16.53 0.93
CA VAL A 170 5.96 -16.55 1.14
C VAL A 170 5.50 -17.75 1.99
N CYS A 171 4.62 -17.48 2.96
CA CYS A 171 3.96 -18.47 3.82
C CYS A 171 2.77 -19.15 3.10
N GLN A 172 3.03 -20.18 2.29
CA GLN A 172 2.01 -20.79 1.40
C GLN A 172 1.28 -22.03 1.95
N SER A 173 1.85 -22.76 2.93
CA SER A 173 1.20 -23.94 3.53
C SER A 173 0.41 -23.60 4.81
N THR A 174 -0.66 -24.35 5.08
CA THR A 174 -1.36 -24.37 6.38
C THR A 174 -0.50 -24.92 7.52
N SER A 175 0.65 -25.54 7.22
CA SER A 175 1.65 -25.96 8.22
C SER A 175 2.41 -24.78 8.85
N TYR A 176 2.31 -23.57 8.30
CA TYR A 176 2.95 -22.38 8.85
C TYR A 176 2.05 -21.65 9.85
N SER A 177 2.55 -21.44 11.06
CA SER A 177 1.97 -20.46 11.98
C SER A 177 2.40 -19.07 11.57
N ARG A 178 1.45 -18.20 11.22
CA ARG A 178 1.70 -16.79 10.91
C ARG A 178 1.95 -15.98 12.19
N ILE A 179 2.48 -14.77 12.02
CA ILE A 179 2.46 -13.76 13.07
C ILE A 179 1.04 -13.20 13.17
N SER A 180 0.51 -13.11 14.38
CA SER A 180 -0.75 -12.40 14.67
C SER A 180 -0.46 -10.99 15.20
N ASN A 181 -1.42 -10.09 15.08
CA ASN A 181 -1.28 -8.71 15.56
C ASN A 181 -2.41 -8.38 16.57
N PRO A 182 -2.42 -8.99 17.77
CA PRO A 182 -3.41 -8.70 18.80
C PRO A 182 -3.26 -7.26 19.32
N ALA A 183 -4.34 -6.66 19.80
CA ALA A 183 -4.27 -5.40 20.54
C ALA A 183 -3.74 -5.62 21.98
N GLY A 184 -3.11 -4.61 22.58
CA GLY A 184 -2.63 -4.67 23.97
C GLY A 184 -1.44 -5.63 24.18
N GLN A 185 -0.44 -5.55 23.29
CA GLN A 185 0.75 -6.41 23.33
C GLN A 185 1.68 -6.08 24.51
N LEU A 186 1.65 -4.87 25.05
CA LEU A 186 2.31 -4.53 26.30
C LEU A 186 1.71 -5.31 27.47
N ARG A 187 2.52 -6.20 28.06
CA ARG A 187 2.10 -7.07 29.17
C ARG A 187 2.59 -6.59 30.53
N GLY A 188 3.64 -5.77 30.57
CA GLY A 188 4.20 -5.25 31.81
C GLY A 188 5.28 -4.19 31.60
N THR A 189 5.52 -3.41 32.65
CA THR A 189 6.64 -2.45 32.75
C THR A 189 7.24 -2.57 34.14
N TRP A 190 8.54 -2.74 34.22
CA TRP A 190 9.27 -2.91 35.47
C TRP A 190 10.46 -1.96 35.53
N VAL A 191 10.71 -1.36 36.70
CA VAL A 191 11.95 -0.63 36.97
C VAL A 191 12.93 -1.59 37.65
N ASP A 192 13.88 -2.10 36.87
CA ASP A 192 14.99 -2.89 37.36
C ASP A 192 15.98 -1.98 38.09
N THR A 193 15.94 -2.00 39.42
CA THR A 193 16.79 -1.15 40.26
C THR A 193 18.23 -1.63 40.39
N THR A 194 18.64 -2.69 39.69
CA THR A 194 20.06 -3.06 39.63
C THR A 194 20.87 -1.95 38.94
N PRO A 195 22.15 -1.73 39.32
CA PRO A 195 23.03 -0.79 38.64
C PRO A 195 23.16 -1.09 37.15
N VAL A 196 23.33 -0.04 36.34
CA VAL A 196 23.67 -0.17 34.92
C VAL A 196 25.19 -0.26 34.79
N THR A 197 25.68 -1.35 34.21
CA THR A 197 27.10 -1.70 34.10
C THR A 197 27.38 -2.39 32.76
N TYR A 198 28.61 -2.27 32.27
CA TYR A 198 29.07 -2.89 31.01
C TYR A 198 30.46 -3.51 31.19
N ASN A 199 30.65 -4.21 32.31
CA ASN A 199 31.94 -4.75 32.74
C ASN A 199 31.97 -6.29 32.81
N THR A 200 30.87 -6.97 32.48
CA THR A 200 30.87 -8.42 32.31
C THR A 200 31.57 -8.78 30.99
N SER A 201 32.54 -9.70 31.05
CA SER A 201 33.31 -10.11 29.87
C SER A 201 32.49 -11.04 28.97
N ALA A 202 32.66 -10.89 27.65
CA ALA A 202 32.03 -11.71 26.61
C ALA A 202 32.03 -13.22 26.91
N ALA A 203 33.16 -13.72 27.40
CA ALA A 203 33.38 -15.12 27.74
C ALA A 203 32.43 -15.65 28.84
N ALA A 204 31.99 -14.79 29.77
CA ALA A 204 31.09 -15.19 30.86
C ALA A 204 29.67 -15.52 30.38
N CYS A 205 29.30 -15.12 29.15
CA CYS A 205 27.95 -15.28 28.59
C CYS A 205 27.89 -16.17 27.34
N GLY A 206 29.03 -16.69 26.87
CA GLY A 206 29.14 -17.55 25.68
C GLY A 206 29.94 -16.96 24.51
N GLY A 207 30.46 -15.74 24.61
CA GLY A 207 31.39 -15.15 23.63
C GLY A 207 30.84 -14.00 22.77
N SER A 208 29.57 -13.62 22.91
CA SER A 208 29.01 -12.38 22.36
C SER A 208 29.60 -11.14 23.06
N SER A 209 29.56 -9.96 22.43
CA SER A 209 30.51 -8.87 22.70
C SER A 209 30.39 -8.20 24.09
N THR A 210 31.44 -7.47 24.49
CA THR A 210 31.55 -6.83 25.80
C THR A 210 30.56 -5.67 25.97
N GLY A 211 29.47 -5.95 26.68
CA GLY A 211 28.37 -5.04 27.00
C GLY A 211 27.01 -5.74 26.88
N ASP A 212 26.87 -6.56 25.83
CA ASP A 212 25.63 -7.27 25.49
C ASP A 212 25.31 -8.36 26.54
N CYS A 213 26.35 -8.88 27.21
CA CYS A 213 26.28 -9.66 28.44
C CYS A 213 25.37 -9.04 29.52
N ASP A 214 25.61 -7.77 29.88
CA ASP A 214 24.93 -7.11 31.00
C ASP A 214 23.49 -6.69 30.62
N VAL A 215 23.29 -6.34 29.34
CA VAL A 215 21.97 -6.12 28.72
C VAL A 215 21.14 -7.42 28.72
N MET A 216 21.72 -8.54 28.28
CA MET A 216 21.08 -9.85 28.35
C MET A 216 20.77 -10.24 29.81
N ALA A 217 21.66 -9.93 30.75
CA ALA A 217 21.40 -10.14 32.17
C ALA A 217 20.19 -9.31 32.67
N ALA A 218 19.99 -8.08 32.16
CA ALA A 218 18.81 -7.27 32.43
C ALA A 218 17.53 -7.85 31.82
N ALA A 219 17.58 -8.33 30.58
CA ALA A 219 16.47 -9.04 29.95
C ALA A 219 16.07 -10.30 30.75
N LEU A 220 17.06 -11.09 31.17
CA LEU A 220 16.85 -12.29 31.98
C LEU A 220 16.38 -11.98 33.42
N ARG A 221 16.73 -10.82 34.00
CA ARG A 221 16.16 -10.35 35.27
C ARG A 221 14.68 -9.98 35.10
N ALA A 222 14.32 -9.28 34.02
CA ALA A 222 12.94 -8.94 33.72
C ALA A 222 12.07 -10.18 33.43
N ALA A 223 12.59 -11.14 32.66
CA ALA A 223 11.92 -12.43 32.46
C ALA A 223 11.68 -13.19 33.78
N ARG A 224 12.60 -13.11 34.75
CA ARG A 224 12.36 -13.65 36.11
C ARG A 224 11.36 -12.82 36.92
N HIS A 225 11.31 -11.50 36.73
CA HIS A 225 10.38 -10.61 37.44
C HIS A 225 8.92 -10.82 37.00
N PHE A 226 8.67 -10.89 35.70
CA PHE A 226 7.32 -11.07 35.13
C PHE A 226 6.82 -12.53 35.20
N GLY A 227 7.68 -13.48 35.59
CA GLY A 227 7.41 -14.91 35.56
C GLY A 227 7.60 -15.54 34.18
N PRO A 228 7.33 -16.85 34.01
CA PRO A 228 7.56 -17.57 32.76
C PRO A 228 6.88 -16.88 31.56
N LEU A 229 7.69 -16.25 30.71
CA LEU A 229 7.19 -15.50 29.57
C LEU A 229 6.55 -16.45 28.54
N PRO A 230 5.33 -16.17 28.05
CA PRO A 230 4.72 -16.95 26.97
C PRO A 230 5.58 -16.96 25.70
N ARG A 231 5.51 -18.04 24.90
CA ARG A 231 6.11 -18.05 23.56
C ARG A 231 5.48 -16.94 22.71
N GLY A 232 6.29 -16.12 22.03
CA GLY A 232 5.86 -14.85 21.46
C GLY A 232 6.22 -13.61 22.29
N SER A 233 6.97 -13.77 23.39
CA SER A 233 7.31 -12.66 24.31
C SER A 233 8.77 -12.23 24.24
N MET A 234 8.97 -10.93 24.08
CA MET A 234 10.28 -10.29 24.15
C MET A 234 10.36 -9.20 25.23
N VAL A 235 11.58 -8.96 25.72
CA VAL A 235 11.88 -7.90 26.69
C VAL A 235 12.55 -6.72 25.98
N MET A 236 11.95 -5.54 26.04
CA MET A 236 12.62 -4.31 25.63
C MET A 236 13.35 -3.70 26.83
N VAL A 237 14.68 -3.67 26.80
CA VAL A 237 15.54 -3.12 27.85
C VAL A 237 15.85 -1.65 27.53
N PHE A 238 15.54 -0.75 28.46
CA PHE A 238 15.79 0.69 28.33
C PHE A 238 16.75 1.19 29.40
N THR A 239 17.78 1.92 29.02
CA THR A 239 18.69 2.59 29.96
C THR A 239 18.37 4.09 30.09
N PRO A 240 18.61 4.71 31.26
CA PRO A 240 18.34 6.12 31.49
C PRO A 240 19.47 7.01 30.92
N SER A 241 19.26 8.33 30.92
CA SER A 241 20.19 9.31 30.36
C SER A 241 21.59 9.19 31.00
N GLY A 242 22.64 9.24 30.18
CA GLY A 242 24.02 9.09 30.61
C GLY A 242 24.43 7.69 31.10
N ARG A 243 23.55 6.67 30.98
CA ARG A 243 23.85 5.27 31.35
C ARG A 243 23.83 4.29 30.17
N SER A 244 23.72 4.79 28.94
CA SER A 244 23.72 3.94 27.73
C SER A 244 25.09 3.27 27.48
N GLN A 245 25.12 2.26 26.61
CA GLN A 245 26.30 1.41 26.39
C GLN A 245 27.46 2.25 25.79
N PRO A 246 28.72 2.07 26.26
CA PRO A 246 29.87 2.78 25.68
C PRO A 246 29.93 2.60 24.16
N GLY A 247 30.06 3.71 23.43
CA GLY A 247 30.00 3.72 21.97
C GLY A 247 28.61 3.92 21.35
N PHE A 248 27.54 4.02 22.15
CA PHE A 248 26.22 4.47 21.68
C PHE A 248 26.36 5.78 20.87
N VAL A 249 25.77 5.82 19.66
CA VAL A 249 25.91 6.86 18.63
C VAL A 249 27.33 7.06 18.07
N ALA A 250 28.37 7.10 18.91
CA ALA A 250 29.76 7.31 18.49
C ALA A 250 30.27 6.20 17.54
N SER A 251 29.83 4.95 17.76
CA SER A 251 30.09 3.82 16.86
C SER A 251 29.11 3.73 15.68
N GLY A 252 28.10 4.62 15.61
CA GLY A 252 27.16 4.70 14.49
C GLY A 252 26.04 3.65 14.51
N TRP A 253 25.47 3.38 15.69
CA TRP A 253 24.27 2.54 15.88
C TRP A 253 23.32 3.20 16.89
N CYS A 254 22.03 2.83 16.84
CA CYS A 254 20.99 3.40 17.71
C CYS A 254 20.42 2.38 18.72
N ALA A 255 20.13 1.15 18.29
CA ALA A 255 19.69 0.04 19.12
C ALA A 255 20.15 -1.29 18.48
N TYR A 256 19.69 -2.42 19.04
CA TYR A 256 19.74 -3.77 18.44
C TYR A 256 18.76 -4.71 19.18
N HIS A 257 18.39 -5.85 18.59
CA HIS A 257 17.80 -6.99 19.31
C HIS A 257 18.67 -8.25 19.25
N TRP A 258 18.39 -9.20 20.15
CA TRP A 258 19.15 -10.43 20.32
C TRP A 258 18.36 -11.51 21.07
N ALA A 259 18.89 -12.73 21.12
CA ALA A 259 18.34 -13.85 21.90
C ALA A 259 19.33 -14.38 22.95
N SER A 260 18.82 -14.69 24.14
CA SER A 260 19.60 -15.41 25.15
C SER A 260 19.70 -16.90 24.86
N ASN A 261 20.77 -17.54 25.37
CA ASN A 261 20.97 -18.99 25.33
C ASN A 261 19.82 -19.81 25.96
N SER A 262 18.92 -19.18 26.72
CA SER A 262 17.72 -19.76 27.32
C SER A 262 16.42 -19.46 26.56
N GLY A 263 16.49 -18.87 25.36
CA GLY A 263 15.32 -18.62 24.50
C GLY A 263 14.49 -17.38 24.84
N VAL A 264 15.01 -16.46 25.67
CA VAL A 264 14.39 -15.13 25.87
C VAL A 264 14.95 -14.18 24.82
N ALA A 265 14.08 -13.69 23.92
CA ALA A 265 14.36 -12.61 22.98
C ALA A 265 14.31 -11.24 23.69
N PHE A 266 15.17 -10.31 23.29
CA PHE A 266 15.21 -8.97 23.86
C PHE A 266 15.71 -7.92 22.87
N GLY A 267 15.13 -6.72 22.94
CA GLY A 267 15.65 -5.52 22.27
C GLY A 267 16.34 -4.61 23.28
N TYR A 268 17.41 -3.92 22.87
CA TYR A 268 18.09 -2.93 23.68
C TYR A 268 17.92 -1.53 23.10
N ILE A 269 17.20 -0.67 23.83
CA ILE A 269 16.92 0.71 23.45
C ILE A 269 17.65 1.65 24.43
N PRO A 270 18.83 2.18 24.05
CA PRO A 270 19.48 3.29 24.76
C PRO A 270 18.56 4.50 25.00
N TYR A 271 19.03 5.48 25.78
CA TYR A 271 18.28 6.70 26.03
C TYR A 271 18.26 7.61 24.80
N MET A 272 17.33 7.37 23.87
CA MET A 272 17.22 8.05 22.56
C MET A 272 17.40 9.58 22.59
N PRO A 273 16.91 10.36 23.59
CA PRO A 273 17.14 11.80 23.65
C PRO A 273 18.62 12.22 23.73
N ASP A 274 19.50 11.38 24.29
CA ASP A 274 20.95 11.67 24.40
C ASP A 274 21.64 11.67 23.02
N ALA A 275 21.09 10.93 22.05
CA ALA A 275 21.63 10.88 20.69
C ALA A 275 21.41 12.16 19.87
N GLY A 276 20.40 12.96 20.23
CA GLY A 276 19.92 14.01 19.35
C GLY A 276 19.30 13.44 18.07
N GLY A 277 19.42 14.17 16.96
CA GLY A 277 18.74 13.83 15.70
C GLY A 277 19.22 12.55 15.02
N SER A 278 20.40 12.02 15.37
CA SER A 278 20.97 10.80 14.74
C SER A 278 20.17 9.53 15.01
N CYS A 279 19.45 9.48 16.13
CA CYS A 279 18.50 8.41 16.47
C CYS A 279 17.07 8.97 16.59
N GLY A 280 16.70 9.93 15.74
CA GLY A 280 15.30 10.29 15.50
C GLY A 280 14.70 11.41 16.35
N ARG A 281 15.46 12.04 17.27
CA ARG A 281 14.93 13.12 18.13
C ARG A 281 14.49 14.34 17.30
N ASN A 282 13.23 14.74 17.46
CA ASN A 282 12.55 15.79 16.70
C ASN A 282 12.50 15.55 15.17
N SER A 283 12.67 14.31 14.69
CA SER A 283 12.76 14.03 13.26
C SER A 283 11.42 14.01 12.52
N VAL A 284 10.29 14.01 13.23
CA VAL A 284 8.94 14.22 12.65
C VAL A 284 8.21 15.36 13.35
N ASN A 285 8.29 15.42 14.68
CA ASN A 285 7.56 16.38 15.49
C ASN A 285 8.47 17.52 15.95
N SER A 286 8.02 18.77 15.78
CA SER A 286 8.67 19.92 16.43
C SER A 286 8.52 19.80 17.94
N GLY A 287 9.63 19.66 18.67
CA GLY A 287 9.63 19.30 20.09
C GLY A 287 9.45 17.79 20.37
N GLY A 288 9.55 16.94 19.34
CA GLY A 288 9.51 15.47 19.39
C GLY A 288 10.71 14.83 20.10
N VAL A 289 10.97 15.19 21.36
CA VAL A 289 12.12 14.71 22.14
C VAL A 289 12.15 13.18 22.26
N PHE A 290 10.98 12.54 22.15
CA PHE A 290 10.82 11.08 22.22
C PHE A 290 10.54 10.39 20.88
N ASP A 291 10.55 11.11 19.75
CA ASP A 291 10.31 10.54 18.40
C ASP A 291 11.18 9.30 18.15
N GLY A 292 12.46 9.37 18.53
CA GLY A 292 13.41 8.25 18.43
C GLY A 292 12.99 6.96 19.15
N PHE A 293 12.26 7.05 20.27
CA PHE A 293 11.79 5.85 20.99
C PHE A 293 10.72 5.06 20.23
N SER A 294 9.95 5.70 19.34
CA SER A 294 8.97 5.00 18.50
C SER A 294 9.47 4.74 17.07
N ILE A 295 10.42 5.54 16.56
CA ILE A 295 11.15 5.23 15.31
C ILE A 295 12.01 3.98 15.52
N VAL A 296 12.97 4.05 16.45
CA VAL A 296 13.96 3.00 16.70
C VAL A 296 13.34 1.88 17.54
N GLY A 297 12.67 2.18 18.65
CA GLY A 297 11.97 1.15 19.43
C GLY A 297 10.79 0.50 18.69
N GLY A 298 10.34 1.09 17.58
CA GLY A 298 9.43 0.45 16.62
C GLY A 298 10.16 -0.50 15.68
N HIS A 299 11.21 -0.03 15.00
CA HIS A 299 12.11 -0.79 14.11
C HIS A 299 12.51 -2.13 14.76
N GLU A 300 13.20 -2.06 15.90
CA GLU A 300 13.68 -3.21 16.67
C GLU A 300 12.54 -4.15 17.13
N TYR A 301 11.32 -3.62 17.35
CA TYR A 301 10.18 -4.45 17.72
C TYR A 301 9.60 -5.21 16.52
N ALA A 302 9.48 -4.55 15.38
CA ALA A 302 8.99 -5.19 14.17
C ALA A 302 9.94 -6.31 13.73
N GLU A 303 11.25 -6.12 13.90
CA GLU A 303 12.30 -7.08 13.54
C GLU A 303 12.36 -8.25 14.50
N ALA A 304 12.51 -8.02 15.82
CA ALA A 304 12.45 -9.08 16.83
C ALA A 304 11.14 -9.90 16.83
N VAL A 305 10.06 -9.39 16.24
CA VAL A 305 8.82 -10.15 15.99
C VAL A 305 8.96 -11.10 14.79
N THR A 306 9.70 -10.73 13.74
CA THR A 306 9.95 -11.56 12.55
C THR A 306 11.21 -12.41 12.59
N ASP A 307 12.21 -12.03 13.38
CA ASP A 307 13.39 -12.83 13.71
C ASP A 307 13.84 -12.62 15.17
N PRO A 308 13.14 -13.21 16.15
CA PRO A 308 13.53 -13.17 17.56
C PRO A 308 14.92 -13.78 17.87
N TYR A 309 15.61 -14.42 16.91
CA TYR A 309 16.93 -15.04 17.06
C TYR A 309 17.78 -14.70 15.82
N PRO A 310 18.53 -13.58 15.79
CA PRO A 310 19.14 -13.03 14.57
C PRO A 310 19.82 -14.04 13.62
N ASP A 311 19.71 -13.76 12.31
CA ASP A 311 20.07 -14.62 11.17
C ASP A 311 19.24 -15.93 11.02
N SER A 312 18.09 -16.08 11.70
CA SER A 312 17.29 -17.33 11.68
C SER A 312 15.91 -17.22 11.04
N GLY A 313 15.27 -16.06 11.15
CA GLY A 313 13.87 -15.80 10.84
C GLY A 313 13.67 -15.30 9.43
N TRP A 314 13.48 -13.98 9.29
CA TRP A 314 13.15 -13.31 8.03
C TRP A 314 14.14 -12.19 7.67
N ILE A 315 15.24 -12.56 7.02
CA ILE A 315 16.30 -11.67 6.54
C ILE A 315 16.35 -11.66 5.01
N ASP A 316 16.88 -10.62 4.36
CA ASP A 316 17.21 -10.69 2.94
C ASP A 316 18.59 -11.33 2.67
N ALA A 317 18.96 -11.52 1.40
CA ALA A 317 20.23 -12.13 1.00
C ALA A 317 21.50 -11.32 1.37
N SER A 318 21.35 -10.10 1.92
CA SER A 318 22.43 -9.31 2.52
C SER A 318 22.44 -9.41 4.05
N GLY A 319 21.46 -10.09 4.66
CA GLY A 319 21.19 -10.04 6.11
C GLY A 319 20.56 -8.72 6.55
N GLY A 320 19.69 -8.12 5.73
CA GLY A 320 18.89 -6.96 6.11
C GLY A 320 17.46 -7.35 6.50
N GLU A 321 16.99 -6.88 7.64
CA GLU A 321 15.69 -7.18 8.24
C GLU A 321 14.57 -6.19 7.84
N ASN A 322 13.40 -6.29 8.48
CA ASN A 322 12.21 -5.54 8.06
C ASN A 322 12.22 -4.04 8.44
N GLY A 323 12.96 -3.65 9.47
CA GLY A 323 13.22 -2.26 9.82
C GLY A 323 14.43 -1.72 9.05
N ASP A 324 15.53 -2.48 9.03
CA ASP A 324 16.82 -2.21 8.42
C ASP A 324 16.68 -1.80 6.94
N LYS A 325 15.92 -2.57 6.15
CA LYS A 325 15.63 -2.28 4.73
C LYS A 325 14.87 -0.97 4.48
N CYS A 326 14.27 -0.39 5.51
CA CYS A 326 13.46 0.82 5.44
C CYS A 326 14.06 2.01 6.22
N ALA A 327 15.12 1.77 6.99
CA ALA A 327 15.74 2.71 7.90
C ALA A 327 16.16 4.00 7.18
N TRP A 328 15.66 5.14 7.68
CA TRP A 328 15.99 6.51 7.25
C TRP A 328 15.78 6.85 5.75
N THR A 329 15.38 5.89 4.92
CA THR A 329 15.47 5.97 3.45
C THR A 329 14.12 6.27 2.80
N PHE A 330 13.02 5.81 3.37
CA PHE A 330 11.67 5.93 2.80
C PHE A 330 10.80 6.98 3.51
N GLY A 331 11.44 7.92 4.19
CA GLY A 331 10.80 8.95 5.00
C GLY A 331 10.39 8.47 6.39
N LEU A 332 10.07 9.44 7.25
CA LEU A 332 9.50 9.22 8.58
C LEU A 332 8.13 9.90 8.62
N SER A 333 7.19 9.35 9.38
CA SER A 333 5.84 9.92 9.50
C SER A 333 5.26 9.64 10.87
N ASN A 334 4.22 10.37 11.24
CA ASN A 334 3.41 10.03 12.40
C ASN A 334 2.38 8.95 12.04
N ILE A 335 2.17 8.01 12.96
CA ILE A 335 0.97 7.16 13.02
C ILE A 335 0.15 7.48 14.27
N GLN A 336 -1.17 7.32 14.18
CA GLN A 336 -2.10 7.60 15.28
C GLN A 336 -2.36 6.31 16.08
N LEU A 337 -1.89 6.27 17.33
CA LEU A 337 -2.02 5.13 18.24
C LEU A 337 -2.61 5.59 19.59
N GLY A 338 -3.66 4.94 20.10
CA GLY A 338 -4.22 5.25 21.42
C GLY A 338 -4.68 6.70 21.62
N GLY A 339 -5.02 7.42 20.55
CA GLY A 339 -5.37 8.84 20.57
C GLY A 339 -4.19 9.81 20.43
N ARG A 340 -2.95 9.31 20.35
CA ARG A 340 -1.72 10.10 20.23
C ARG A 340 -0.96 9.81 18.92
N GLN A 341 -0.32 10.84 18.36
CA GLN A 341 0.61 10.66 17.24
C GLN A 341 1.99 10.21 17.74
N TYR A 342 2.58 9.24 17.03
CA TYR A 342 3.90 8.66 17.27
C TYR A 342 4.71 8.67 15.98
N ALA A 343 5.92 9.23 16.02
CA ALA A 343 6.86 9.19 14.91
C ALA A 343 7.36 7.76 14.69
N VAL A 344 7.31 7.27 13.46
CA VAL A 344 7.82 5.95 13.06
C VAL A 344 8.50 6.03 11.69
N GLN A 345 9.32 5.03 11.38
CA GLN A 345 9.68 4.69 10.01
C GLN A 345 8.65 3.70 9.42
N PRO A 346 8.59 3.51 8.09
CA PRO A 346 7.90 2.36 7.51
C PRO A 346 8.68 1.07 7.79
N THR A 347 8.02 -0.07 7.64
CA THR A 347 8.64 -1.41 7.71
C THR A 347 8.46 -2.15 6.38
N TRP A 348 9.36 -3.08 6.09
CA TRP A 348 9.40 -3.78 4.81
C TRP A 348 8.25 -4.79 4.72
N SER A 349 7.68 -4.89 3.53
CA SER A 349 6.72 -5.92 3.19
C SER A 349 7.12 -6.66 1.92
N ASN A 350 7.22 -7.98 2.01
CA ASN A 350 7.27 -8.87 0.84
C ASN A 350 5.97 -8.77 0.03
N ALA A 351 4.83 -8.55 0.68
CA ALA A 351 3.56 -8.30 0.01
C ALA A 351 3.50 -6.94 -0.72
N ALA A 352 4.35 -5.97 -0.38
CA ALA A 352 4.63 -4.78 -1.21
C ALA A 352 5.71 -5.01 -2.26
N ASN A 353 6.71 -5.83 -1.92
CA ASN A 353 8.09 -5.67 -2.38
C ASN A 353 8.62 -4.24 -2.11
N GLY A 354 8.40 -3.72 -0.90
CA GLY A 354 8.70 -2.34 -0.53
C GLY A 354 8.37 -1.97 0.92
N CYS A 355 8.74 -0.75 1.31
CA CYS A 355 8.51 -0.20 2.65
C CYS A 355 7.12 0.45 2.77
N VAL A 356 6.38 0.14 3.85
CA VAL A 356 5.02 0.61 4.09
C VAL A 356 4.79 1.04 5.55
N PHE A 357 3.90 2.00 5.77
CA PHE A 357 3.42 2.41 7.11
C PHE A 357 2.24 1.56 7.62
N GLY A 358 1.87 0.50 6.91
CA GLY A 358 0.80 -0.41 7.33
C GLY A 358 0.57 -1.57 6.37
N ALA A 359 -0.14 -2.59 6.85
CA ALA A 359 -0.31 -3.84 6.14
C ALA A 359 -1.20 -3.76 4.88
N PHE A 360 -0.93 -4.69 3.98
CA PHE A 360 -1.89 -5.18 3.01
C PHE A 360 -2.98 -5.94 3.74
N VAL A 361 -4.24 -5.51 3.61
CA VAL A 361 -5.36 -6.43 3.84
C VAL A 361 -5.40 -7.36 2.64
N SER A 362 -4.74 -8.51 2.75
CA SER A 362 -5.00 -9.65 1.88
C SER A 362 -6.40 -10.19 2.21
N GLN A 363 -7.42 -9.61 1.57
CA GLN A 363 -8.74 -10.24 1.48
C GLN A 363 -8.54 -11.67 0.95
N GLN A 364 -9.21 -12.63 1.59
CA GLN A 364 -8.88 -14.05 1.44
C GLN A 364 -8.98 -14.51 -0.02
N GLY A 365 -7.98 -15.27 -0.48
CA GLY A 365 -8.01 -15.94 -1.78
C GLY A 365 -7.44 -15.15 -2.98
N MET A 366 -7.05 -13.89 -2.83
CA MET A 366 -6.36 -13.16 -3.91
C MET A 366 -4.93 -13.71 -4.13
N PRO A 367 -4.58 -14.32 -5.29
CA PRO A 367 -3.19 -14.42 -5.69
C PRO A 367 -2.61 -13.00 -5.87
N PRO A 368 -1.28 -12.81 -5.80
CA PRO A 368 -0.70 -11.54 -6.22
C PRO A 368 -1.15 -11.26 -7.67
N PRO A 369 -1.64 -10.04 -7.98
CA PRO A 369 -2.02 -9.69 -9.33
C PRO A 369 -0.75 -9.63 -10.18
N VAL A 370 -0.41 -10.77 -10.79
CA VAL A 370 0.62 -10.85 -11.82
C VAL A 370 0.24 -9.81 -12.88
N PRO A 371 1.11 -8.81 -13.17
CA PRO A 371 0.82 -7.82 -14.19
C PRO A 371 0.83 -8.49 -15.57
N LYS A 372 -0.30 -9.10 -15.92
CA LYS A 372 -0.45 -9.82 -17.17
C LYS A 372 -0.68 -8.77 -18.24
N ALA A 373 0.40 -8.41 -18.93
CA ALA A 373 0.31 -7.74 -20.22
C ALA A 373 -0.75 -8.46 -21.06
N PRO A 374 -1.78 -7.76 -21.56
CA PRO A 374 -2.74 -8.34 -22.50
C PRO A 374 -1.95 -8.97 -23.66
N PRO A 375 -2.29 -10.20 -24.12
CA PRO A 375 -1.61 -10.81 -25.25
C PRO A 375 -1.56 -9.83 -26.42
N ALA A 376 -0.41 -9.67 -27.08
CA ALA A 376 -0.22 -8.60 -28.08
C ALA A 376 -1.29 -8.59 -29.20
N ALA A 377 -1.90 -9.74 -29.48
CA ALA A 377 -3.04 -9.93 -30.38
C ALA A 377 -4.38 -9.30 -29.91
N SER A 378 -4.43 -8.60 -28.76
CA SER A 378 -5.65 -8.01 -28.19
C SER A 378 -5.81 -6.50 -28.40
N PHE A 379 -4.76 -5.79 -28.83
CA PHE A 379 -4.86 -4.37 -29.16
C PHE A 379 -5.15 -4.14 -30.64
N SER A 380 -6.30 -3.54 -30.94
CA SER A 380 -6.63 -3.04 -32.28
C SER A 380 -6.33 -1.55 -32.39
N SER A 381 -5.53 -1.16 -33.39
CA SER A 381 -5.29 0.27 -33.65
C SER A 381 -6.56 0.96 -34.12
N LEU A 382 -6.93 2.05 -33.43
CA LEU A 382 -8.02 2.92 -33.89
C LEU A 382 -7.55 3.92 -34.97
N GLY A 383 -6.29 3.89 -35.39
CA GLY A 383 -5.72 4.85 -36.34
C GLY A 383 -5.79 6.30 -35.86
N GLY A 384 -5.57 7.25 -36.78
CA GLY A 384 -5.49 8.67 -36.46
C GLY A 384 -4.15 9.08 -35.84
N THR A 385 -4.02 10.35 -35.46
CA THR A 385 -2.83 10.91 -34.81
C THR A 385 -3.30 11.78 -33.66
N LEU A 386 -2.97 11.36 -32.44
CA LEU A 386 -3.41 12.01 -31.19
C LEU A 386 -2.22 12.71 -30.53
N THR A 387 -2.49 13.86 -29.92
CA THR A 387 -1.49 14.74 -29.29
C THR A 387 -1.80 15.00 -27.81
N SER A 388 -2.78 14.29 -27.23
CA SER A 388 -3.07 14.23 -25.79
C SER A 388 -3.43 12.80 -25.38
N ALA A 389 -3.58 12.56 -24.07
CA ALA A 389 -4.37 11.42 -23.62
C ALA A 389 -5.81 11.51 -24.20
N PRO A 390 -6.44 10.39 -24.59
CA PRO A 390 -7.85 10.34 -24.95
C PRO A 390 -8.73 10.24 -23.70
N ALA A 391 -9.91 10.84 -23.75
CA ALA A 391 -11.03 10.51 -22.86
C ALA A 391 -12.03 9.61 -23.59
N ALA A 392 -12.72 8.76 -22.86
CA ALA A 392 -13.76 7.89 -23.38
C ALA A 392 -14.99 7.91 -22.47
N THR A 393 -16.18 7.87 -23.05
CA THR A 393 -17.45 7.78 -22.33
C THR A 393 -18.49 6.97 -23.11
N SER A 394 -19.68 6.78 -22.54
CA SER A 394 -20.80 6.09 -23.17
C SER A 394 -22.12 6.67 -22.69
N TRP A 395 -23.09 6.79 -23.61
CA TRP A 395 -24.46 7.16 -23.29
C TRP A 395 -25.45 6.00 -23.33
N GLY A 396 -24.97 4.76 -23.52
CA GLY A 396 -25.83 3.57 -23.49
C GLY A 396 -25.18 2.30 -24.09
N PRO A 397 -25.85 1.15 -23.94
CA PRO A 397 -25.34 -0.13 -24.43
C PRO A 397 -24.98 -0.11 -25.92
N GLY A 398 -23.82 -0.67 -26.28
CA GLY A 398 -23.35 -0.72 -27.67
C GLY A 398 -22.82 0.61 -28.24
N ARG A 399 -22.72 1.67 -27.42
CA ARG A 399 -22.10 2.96 -27.76
C ARG A 399 -20.83 3.18 -26.94
N LEU A 400 -19.76 3.61 -27.60
CA LEU A 400 -18.59 4.24 -26.98
C LEU A 400 -18.22 5.49 -27.77
N ASP A 401 -17.79 6.54 -27.09
CA ASP A 401 -17.35 7.81 -27.67
C ASP A 401 -15.96 8.14 -27.15
N VAL A 402 -14.98 8.24 -28.05
CA VAL A 402 -13.57 8.53 -27.74
C VAL A 402 -13.21 9.90 -28.29
N VAL A 403 -12.74 10.80 -27.44
CA VAL A 403 -12.30 12.15 -27.81
C VAL A 403 -10.87 12.42 -27.36
N ALA A 404 -10.11 13.15 -28.17
CA ALA A 404 -8.72 13.49 -27.90
C ALA A 404 -8.33 14.78 -28.61
N ARG A 405 -7.20 15.39 -28.23
CA ARG A 405 -6.55 16.39 -29.08
C ARG A 405 -5.86 15.69 -30.25
N GLY A 406 -6.08 16.17 -31.47
CA GLY A 406 -5.44 15.69 -32.69
C GLY A 406 -4.38 16.66 -33.22
N ASN A 407 -4.15 16.62 -34.53
CA ASN A 407 -3.30 17.58 -35.23
C ASN A 407 -3.88 19.01 -35.17
N GLY A 408 -3.02 20.04 -35.26
CA GLY A 408 -3.45 21.45 -35.21
C GLY A 408 -4.07 21.89 -33.88
N ASN A 409 -3.86 21.13 -32.80
CA ASN A 409 -4.49 21.34 -31.49
C ASN A 409 -6.03 21.43 -31.54
N THR A 410 -6.67 20.62 -32.41
CA THR A 410 -8.14 20.49 -32.47
C THR A 410 -8.63 19.27 -31.70
N LEU A 411 -9.89 19.27 -31.25
CA LEU A 411 -10.55 18.06 -30.77
C LEU A 411 -10.88 17.15 -31.96
N VAL A 412 -10.55 15.87 -31.83
CA VAL A 412 -10.97 14.79 -32.74
C VAL A 412 -11.81 13.78 -31.97
N HIS A 413 -12.79 13.18 -32.65
CA HIS A 413 -13.75 12.25 -32.08
C HIS A 413 -13.85 10.96 -32.91
N ARG A 414 -14.06 9.82 -32.24
CA ARG A 414 -14.41 8.55 -32.87
C ARG A 414 -15.42 7.79 -32.02
N ALA A 415 -16.53 7.38 -32.63
CA ALA A 415 -17.56 6.58 -31.96
C ALA A 415 -17.59 5.11 -32.43
N PHE A 416 -17.85 4.21 -31.50
CA PHE A 416 -18.30 2.83 -31.77
C PHE A 416 -19.82 2.77 -31.70
N ALA A 417 -20.48 2.27 -32.74
CA ALA A 417 -21.92 2.09 -32.77
C ALA A 417 -22.32 1.01 -33.78
N GLY A 418 -23.38 0.24 -33.50
CA GLY A 418 -23.89 -0.78 -34.42
C GLY A 418 -22.89 -1.92 -34.71
N GLY A 419 -21.99 -2.22 -33.78
CA GLY A 419 -20.96 -3.26 -33.93
C GLY A 419 -19.67 -2.80 -34.61
N ALA A 420 -19.56 -1.55 -35.05
CA ALA A 420 -18.39 -1.03 -35.76
C ALA A 420 -17.91 0.34 -35.25
N TRP A 421 -16.62 0.63 -35.44
CA TRP A 421 -16.06 1.97 -35.25
C TRP A 421 -16.27 2.83 -36.50
N ARG A 422 -16.93 3.98 -36.34
CA ARG A 422 -17.04 5.03 -37.38
C ARG A 422 -15.66 5.59 -37.76
N PRO A 423 -15.50 6.39 -38.83
CA PRO A 423 -14.26 7.16 -39.05
C PRO A 423 -13.95 8.12 -37.90
N TRP A 424 -12.72 8.64 -37.84
CA TRP A 424 -12.41 9.82 -37.02
C TRP A 424 -13.02 11.08 -37.67
N GLU A 425 -13.58 11.98 -36.86
CA GLU A 425 -14.02 13.31 -37.27
C GLU A 425 -13.30 14.41 -36.48
N THR A 426 -13.18 15.60 -37.07
CA THR A 426 -12.60 16.78 -36.42
C THR A 426 -13.71 17.70 -35.92
N VAL A 427 -13.73 17.94 -34.61
CA VAL A 427 -14.76 18.75 -33.91
C VAL A 427 -14.33 20.21 -33.76
N GLY A 428 -13.06 20.53 -34.00
CA GLY A 428 -12.54 21.91 -34.02
C GLY A 428 -11.93 22.35 -32.69
N GLY A 429 -12.31 23.52 -32.16
CA GLY A 429 -11.81 24.06 -30.89
C GLY A 429 -10.42 24.71 -30.94
N GLY A 430 -9.57 24.35 -31.92
CA GLY A 430 -8.37 25.06 -32.38
C GLY A 430 -7.53 25.82 -31.33
N GLN A 431 -6.42 25.23 -30.91
CA GLN A 431 -5.55 25.64 -29.78
C GLN A 431 -5.97 25.09 -28.41
N LEU A 432 -6.40 23.83 -28.37
CA LEU A 432 -6.58 23.10 -27.11
C LEU A 432 -5.23 22.78 -26.46
N THR A 433 -5.07 23.09 -25.17
CA THR A 433 -3.80 22.97 -24.45
C THR A 433 -3.75 21.87 -23.38
N SER A 434 -4.89 21.27 -23.00
CA SER A 434 -4.96 20.07 -22.14
C SER A 434 -5.51 18.86 -22.88
N GLU A 435 -5.40 17.68 -22.25
CA GLU A 435 -6.31 16.56 -22.47
C GLU A 435 -7.79 16.98 -22.28
N PRO A 436 -8.73 16.37 -23.01
CA PRO A 436 -10.16 16.59 -22.78
C PRO A 436 -10.66 15.75 -21.60
N ALA A 437 -11.72 16.22 -20.94
CA ALA A 437 -12.60 15.40 -20.11
C ALA A 437 -13.96 15.29 -20.80
N ALA A 438 -14.60 14.11 -20.76
CA ALA A 438 -15.81 13.81 -21.51
C ALA A 438 -16.82 13.03 -20.66
N VAL A 439 -18.10 13.36 -20.80
CA VAL A 439 -19.19 12.78 -19.99
C VAL A 439 -20.50 12.73 -20.78
N SER A 440 -21.39 11.83 -20.37
CA SER A 440 -22.78 11.73 -20.80
C SER A 440 -23.68 11.74 -19.59
N TRP A 441 -24.81 12.44 -19.67
CA TRP A 441 -25.89 12.41 -18.65
C TRP A 441 -27.23 11.88 -19.19
N SER A 442 -27.32 11.59 -20.49
CA SER A 442 -28.47 10.92 -21.12
C SER A 442 -28.07 10.32 -22.47
N PRO A 443 -28.83 9.34 -23.00
CA PRO A 443 -28.72 8.93 -24.40
C PRO A 443 -28.71 10.12 -25.35
N ASN A 444 -27.86 10.06 -26.38
CA ASN A 444 -27.67 11.11 -27.38
C ASN A 444 -27.22 12.46 -26.79
N ARG A 445 -26.46 12.44 -25.69
CA ARG A 445 -25.78 13.62 -25.14
C ARG A 445 -24.36 13.29 -24.72
N LEU A 446 -23.42 14.07 -25.24
CA LEU A 446 -21.99 14.02 -24.92
C LEU A 446 -21.51 15.45 -24.70
N ASP A 447 -20.92 15.73 -23.55
CA ASP A 447 -20.34 17.02 -23.17
C ASP A 447 -18.82 16.87 -23.02
N VAL A 448 -18.04 17.79 -23.61
CA VAL A 448 -16.57 17.71 -23.66
C VAL A 448 -15.93 19.02 -23.21
N PHE A 449 -14.95 18.91 -22.31
CA PHE A 449 -14.28 20.00 -21.60
C PHE A 449 -12.78 19.94 -21.82
N THR A 450 -12.13 21.09 -22.04
CA THR A 450 -10.68 21.17 -22.29
C THR A 450 -10.18 22.58 -22.03
N ARG A 451 -8.88 22.76 -21.74
CA ARG A 451 -8.28 24.10 -21.59
C ARG A 451 -7.93 24.71 -22.95
N GLY A 452 -8.34 25.94 -23.21
CA GLY A 452 -8.00 26.69 -24.43
C GLY A 452 -6.57 27.21 -24.45
N GLY A 453 -6.21 27.92 -25.52
CA GLY A 453 -4.93 28.63 -25.67
C GLY A 453 -4.84 29.91 -24.84
N ASP A 454 -6.00 30.45 -24.46
CA ASP A 454 -6.21 31.54 -23.50
C ASP A 454 -6.06 31.09 -22.02
N GLY A 455 -5.99 29.78 -21.76
CA GLY A 455 -5.99 29.22 -20.42
C GLY A 455 -7.37 29.13 -19.76
N ALA A 456 -8.46 29.46 -20.47
CA ALA A 456 -9.82 29.29 -19.99
C ALA A 456 -10.31 27.84 -20.16
N LEU A 457 -11.40 27.48 -19.47
CA LEU A 457 -12.15 26.27 -19.76
C LEU A 457 -13.02 26.49 -21.01
N TRP A 458 -12.90 25.60 -21.99
CA TRP A 458 -13.73 25.58 -23.20
C TRP A 458 -14.57 24.31 -23.23
N HIS A 459 -15.78 24.45 -23.79
CA HIS A 459 -16.81 23.41 -23.84
C HIS A 459 -17.41 23.28 -25.24
N THR A 460 -17.73 22.05 -25.63
CA THR A 460 -18.62 21.71 -26.75
C THR A 460 -19.42 20.45 -26.39
N PHE A 461 -20.57 20.26 -27.03
CA PHE A 461 -21.41 19.08 -26.82
C PHE A 461 -22.00 18.55 -28.14
N SER A 462 -22.52 17.33 -28.10
CA SER A 462 -23.20 16.66 -29.21
C SER A 462 -24.61 16.21 -28.82
N ASP A 463 -25.53 16.25 -29.79
CA ASP A 463 -26.89 15.64 -29.73
C ASP A 463 -26.94 14.22 -30.35
N GLY A 464 -25.78 13.58 -30.50
CA GLY A 464 -25.61 12.27 -31.13
C GLY A 464 -25.68 12.26 -32.66
N ASN A 465 -26.18 13.33 -33.28
CA ASN A 465 -26.26 13.51 -34.73
C ASN A 465 -25.26 14.56 -35.24
N ARG A 466 -24.96 15.59 -34.45
CA ARG A 466 -24.01 16.66 -34.74
C ARG A 466 -23.29 17.16 -33.49
N TRP A 467 -22.29 18.01 -33.70
CA TRP A 467 -21.66 18.83 -32.67
C TRP A 467 -22.22 20.26 -32.67
N PHE A 468 -22.16 20.90 -31.50
CA PHE A 468 -22.54 22.30 -31.31
C PHE A 468 -21.30 23.21 -31.26
N GLY A 469 -21.52 24.51 -31.44
CA GLY A 469 -20.45 25.51 -31.38
C GLY A 469 -19.71 25.48 -30.04
N TRP A 470 -18.42 25.82 -30.09
CA TRP A 470 -17.59 25.93 -28.89
C TRP A 470 -17.94 27.17 -28.08
N GLU A 471 -18.11 27.02 -26.78
CA GLU A 471 -18.29 28.11 -25.83
C GLU A 471 -17.12 28.18 -24.83
N SER A 472 -16.70 29.40 -24.48
CA SER A 472 -15.75 29.61 -23.37
C SER A 472 -16.53 29.75 -22.07
N LEU A 473 -16.18 28.92 -21.09
CA LEU A 473 -16.73 28.94 -19.74
C LEU A 473 -15.91 29.84 -18.80
N GLY A 474 -14.83 30.45 -19.31
CA GLY A 474 -13.92 31.33 -18.58
C GLY A 474 -13.02 30.59 -17.59
N GLY A 475 -12.53 31.31 -16.57
CA GLY A 475 -11.59 30.80 -15.57
C GLY A 475 -10.13 30.94 -16.00
N SER A 476 -9.21 30.51 -15.13
CA SER A 476 -7.75 30.58 -15.37
C SER A 476 -7.10 29.29 -14.88
N LEU A 477 -6.98 28.33 -15.79
CA LEU A 477 -6.60 26.95 -15.51
C LEU A 477 -5.06 26.78 -15.54
N LYS A 478 -4.53 26.11 -14.53
CA LYS A 478 -3.09 25.88 -14.35
C LYS A 478 -2.48 25.09 -15.51
N ALA A 479 -1.34 25.55 -16.02
CA ALA A 479 -0.60 24.85 -17.07
C ALA A 479 -0.09 23.49 -16.56
N GLY A 480 -0.17 22.45 -17.41
CA GLY A 480 0.12 21.07 -17.00
C GLY A 480 -1.00 20.38 -16.23
N THR A 481 -2.21 20.96 -16.20
CA THR A 481 -3.42 20.31 -15.66
C THR A 481 -4.58 20.40 -16.65
N GLY A 482 -5.48 19.42 -16.60
CA GLY A 482 -6.73 19.37 -17.35
C GLY A 482 -7.96 19.46 -16.43
N PRO A 483 -9.16 19.63 -17.02
CA PRO A 483 -10.41 19.56 -16.29
C PRO A 483 -10.76 18.11 -15.89
N THR A 484 -11.65 17.96 -14.92
CA THR A 484 -12.41 16.73 -14.69
C THR A 484 -13.89 17.08 -14.57
N VAL A 485 -14.78 16.14 -14.92
CA VAL A 485 -16.24 16.36 -14.88
C VAL A 485 -16.96 15.10 -14.40
N ALA A 486 -17.95 15.30 -13.53
CA ALA A 486 -18.89 14.27 -13.10
C ALA A 486 -20.32 14.66 -13.48
N SER A 487 -21.23 13.67 -13.48
CA SER A 487 -22.67 13.90 -13.51
C SER A 487 -23.35 12.90 -12.58
N TRP A 488 -24.30 13.38 -11.78
CA TRP A 488 -25.16 12.56 -10.92
C TRP A 488 -26.59 12.41 -11.44
N GLY A 489 -26.90 12.93 -12.63
CA GLY A 489 -28.24 12.85 -13.21
C GLY A 489 -28.44 13.71 -14.47
N ALA A 490 -29.54 13.46 -15.17
CA ALA A 490 -29.86 14.16 -16.40
C ALA A 490 -30.00 15.68 -16.18
N GLY A 491 -29.45 16.48 -17.10
CA GLY A 491 -29.42 17.94 -17.00
C GLY A 491 -28.40 18.51 -16.00
N ARG A 492 -27.56 17.66 -15.39
CA ARG A 492 -26.51 18.07 -14.45
C ARG A 492 -25.11 17.75 -14.98
N LEU A 493 -24.20 18.72 -14.85
CA LEU A 493 -22.75 18.53 -14.96
C LEU A 493 -22.06 19.23 -13.79
N ASP A 494 -21.01 18.64 -13.24
CA ASP A 494 -20.14 19.22 -12.20
C ASP A 494 -18.68 19.15 -12.65
N VAL A 495 -18.11 20.30 -13.02
CA VAL A 495 -16.75 20.43 -13.60
C VAL A 495 -15.79 21.02 -12.56
N PHE A 496 -14.62 20.40 -12.42
CA PHE A 496 -13.56 20.84 -11.51
C PHE A 496 -12.25 21.06 -12.25
N VAL A 497 -11.52 22.10 -11.86
CA VAL A 497 -10.23 22.47 -12.45
C VAL A 497 -9.26 22.94 -11.37
N THR A 498 -7.96 22.83 -11.61
CA THR A 498 -6.93 23.48 -10.78
C THR A 498 -6.64 24.87 -11.33
N GLY A 499 -6.84 25.90 -10.50
CA GLY A 499 -6.59 27.30 -10.85
C GLY A 499 -5.11 27.67 -10.84
N THR A 500 -4.75 28.79 -11.47
CA THR A 500 -3.39 29.36 -11.43
C THR A 500 -2.96 29.81 -10.02
N ASP A 501 -3.92 30.02 -9.12
CA ASP A 501 -3.75 30.22 -7.67
C ASP A 501 -3.44 28.92 -6.91
N ASN A 502 -3.52 27.76 -7.57
CA ASN A 502 -3.47 26.40 -7.02
C ASN A 502 -4.73 25.97 -6.24
N ALA A 503 -5.80 26.77 -6.21
CA ALA A 503 -7.07 26.33 -5.64
C ALA A 503 -7.81 25.37 -6.58
N VAL A 504 -8.70 24.56 -6.05
CA VAL A 504 -9.68 23.82 -6.85
C VAL A 504 -10.88 24.73 -7.11
N TRP A 505 -11.24 24.88 -8.38
CA TRP A 505 -12.36 25.71 -8.83
C TRP A 505 -13.46 24.82 -9.43
N HIS A 506 -14.70 25.15 -9.11
CA HIS A 506 -15.91 24.39 -9.46
C HIS A 506 -16.86 25.24 -10.29
N LYS A 507 -17.48 24.61 -11.30
CA LYS A 507 -18.56 25.17 -12.13
C LYS A 507 -19.53 24.05 -12.46
N TRP A 508 -20.84 24.33 -12.48
CA TRP A 508 -21.86 23.33 -12.78
C TRP A 508 -22.85 23.80 -13.84
N TYR A 509 -23.46 22.85 -14.54
CA TYR A 509 -24.62 23.06 -15.40
C TYR A 509 -25.88 22.53 -14.71
N ALA A 510 -26.94 23.33 -14.69
CA ALA A 510 -28.27 22.93 -14.20
C ALA A 510 -29.36 23.72 -14.97
N GLY A 511 -29.57 23.38 -16.24
CA GLY A 511 -30.39 24.18 -17.17
C GLY A 511 -29.70 25.47 -17.68
N GLY A 512 -28.60 25.87 -17.03
CA GLY A 512 -27.68 26.92 -17.43
C GLY A 512 -26.36 26.77 -16.67
N TRP A 513 -25.32 27.47 -17.13
CA TRP A 513 -23.99 27.46 -16.50
C TRP A 513 -23.90 28.36 -15.28
N SER A 514 -23.29 27.87 -14.20
CA SER A 514 -23.02 28.64 -12.99
C SER A 514 -21.90 29.68 -13.16
N GLY A 515 -21.81 30.62 -12.21
CA GLY A 515 -20.55 31.31 -11.92
C GLY A 515 -19.47 30.32 -11.48
N TRP A 516 -18.20 30.73 -11.56
CA TRP A 516 -17.09 29.99 -10.96
C TRP A 516 -17.09 30.17 -9.45
N VAL A 517 -16.95 29.07 -8.71
CA VAL A 517 -16.82 29.06 -7.24
C VAL A 517 -15.49 28.43 -6.89
N SER A 518 -14.68 29.12 -6.08
CA SER A 518 -13.48 28.50 -5.50
C SER A 518 -13.90 27.57 -4.37
N GLN A 519 -13.46 26.32 -4.45
CA GLN A 519 -13.56 25.38 -3.34
C GLN A 519 -12.38 25.52 -2.37
N GLY A 520 -11.42 26.40 -2.68
CA GLY A 520 -10.15 26.49 -1.95
C GLY A 520 -9.32 25.22 -2.12
N GLY A 521 -8.77 24.71 -1.02
CA GLY A 521 -7.74 23.67 -1.06
C GLY A 521 -6.43 24.18 -1.66
N SER A 522 -5.48 23.27 -1.87
CA SER A 522 -4.26 23.57 -2.64
C SER A 522 -3.89 22.33 -3.45
N SER A 523 -3.58 22.52 -4.73
CA SER A 523 -3.54 21.47 -5.75
C SER A 523 -2.34 21.61 -6.69
N ILE A 524 -1.64 20.50 -6.93
CA ILE A 524 -0.56 20.40 -7.91
C ILE A 524 -0.84 19.45 -9.08
N SER A 525 -1.97 18.74 -9.08
CA SER A 525 -2.41 17.85 -10.17
C SER A 525 -3.66 18.37 -10.89
N SER A 526 -4.05 17.71 -11.99
CA SER A 526 -5.47 17.69 -12.40
C SER A 526 -6.29 17.10 -11.24
N PRO A 527 -7.51 17.62 -10.93
CA PRO A 527 -8.40 16.95 -9.98
C PRO A 527 -8.97 15.66 -10.59
N ALA A 528 -9.43 14.74 -9.75
CA ALA A 528 -10.27 13.61 -10.16
C ALA A 528 -11.60 13.68 -9.42
N ALA A 529 -12.72 13.58 -10.16
CA ALA A 529 -14.07 13.66 -9.60
C ALA A 529 -14.89 12.41 -9.93
N VAL A 530 -15.78 12.02 -9.03
CA VAL A 530 -16.76 10.94 -9.23
C VAL A 530 -18.12 11.35 -8.65
N SER A 531 -19.20 10.79 -9.21
CA SER A 531 -20.54 10.82 -8.61
C SER A 531 -20.91 9.41 -8.19
N ALA A 532 -21.19 9.23 -6.89
CA ALA A 532 -21.60 7.95 -6.32
C ALA A 532 -23.14 7.80 -6.16
N GLY A 533 -23.91 8.85 -6.48
CA GLY A 533 -25.37 8.89 -6.35
C GLY A 533 -25.94 10.29 -6.59
N ALA A 534 -27.27 10.41 -6.61
CA ALA A 534 -27.95 11.68 -6.88
C ALA A 534 -27.57 12.77 -5.86
N ASN A 535 -27.12 13.94 -6.35
CA ASN A 535 -26.55 15.06 -5.58
C ASN A 535 -25.19 14.80 -4.91
N VAL A 536 -24.58 13.62 -5.11
CA VAL A 536 -23.29 13.25 -4.53
C VAL A 536 -22.17 13.52 -5.52
N VAL A 537 -21.14 14.27 -5.10
CA VAL A 537 -19.91 14.45 -5.88
C VAL A 537 -18.71 14.45 -4.94
N ASP A 538 -17.73 13.62 -5.23
CA ASP A 538 -16.47 13.54 -4.50
C ASP A 538 -15.32 13.99 -5.40
N VAL A 539 -14.49 14.92 -4.92
CA VAL A 539 -13.33 15.46 -5.65
C VAL A 539 -12.04 15.21 -4.88
N PHE A 540 -11.02 14.76 -5.61
CA PHE A 540 -9.72 14.36 -5.11
C PHE A 540 -8.60 15.11 -5.82
N THR A 541 -7.55 15.50 -5.10
CA THR A 541 -6.36 16.13 -5.71
C THR A 541 -5.08 15.90 -4.89
N GLN A 542 -3.91 16.04 -5.53
CA GLN A 542 -2.60 16.03 -4.89
C GLN A 542 -2.26 17.42 -4.35
N GLY A 543 -1.99 17.52 -3.04
CA GLY A 543 -1.51 18.76 -2.40
C GLY A 543 -0.01 19.03 -2.63
N PRO A 544 0.49 20.26 -2.38
CA PRO A 544 1.91 20.61 -2.56
C PRO A 544 2.89 19.82 -1.68
N ASP A 545 2.41 19.29 -0.55
CA ASP A 545 3.13 18.37 0.34
C ASP A 545 3.05 16.90 -0.12
N ASN A 546 2.53 16.66 -1.32
CA ASN A 546 2.25 15.35 -1.90
C ASN A 546 1.23 14.52 -1.10
N THR A 547 0.37 15.12 -0.26
CA THR A 547 -0.73 14.37 0.38
C THR A 547 -2.00 14.39 -0.49
N LEU A 548 -2.82 13.33 -0.41
CA LEU A 548 -4.14 13.32 -1.01
C LEU A 548 -5.07 14.26 -0.23
N ARG A 549 -5.77 15.13 -0.95
CA ARG A 549 -6.85 15.98 -0.45
C ARG A 549 -8.17 15.48 -1.03
N HIS A 550 -9.24 15.53 -0.24
CA HIS A 550 -10.59 15.12 -0.62
C HIS A 550 -11.62 16.13 -0.12
N GLN A 551 -12.67 16.34 -0.91
CA GLN A 551 -13.85 17.10 -0.54
C GLN A 551 -15.09 16.43 -1.12
N ALA A 552 -16.18 16.40 -0.36
CA ALA A 552 -17.43 15.76 -0.74
C ALA A 552 -18.60 16.75 -0.77
N HIS A 553 -19.52 16.58 -1.72
CA HIS A 553 -20.82 17.23 -1.76
C HIS A 553 -21.91 16.19 -1.55
N ASN A 554 -22.90 16.48 -0.70
CA ASN A 554 -23.95 15.54 -0.31
C ASN A 554 -25.39 16.06 -0.52
N GLY A 555 -25.55 17.08 -1.38
CA GLY A 555 -26.83 17.75 -1.63
C GLY A 555 -27.26 18.79 -0.58
N GLN A 556 -26.64 18.82 0.61
CA GLN A 556 -26.81 19.91 1.58
C GLN A 556 -25.69 20.97 1.47
N GLY A 557 -24.50 20.57 1.03
CA GLY A 557 -23.38 21.46 0.77
C GLY A 557 -22.07 20.70 0.57
N TRP A 558 -20.98 21.46 0.52
CA TRP A 558 -19.61 20.94 0.45
C TRP A 558 -19.02 20.72 1.85
N SER A 559 -18.25 19.65 2.02
CA SER A 559 -17.44 19.41 3.22
C SER A 559 -16.28 20.40 3.31
N ALA A 560 -15.63 20.46 4.48
CA ALA A 560 -14.25 20.93 4.55
C ALA A 560 -13.31 19.97 3.81
N TRP A 561 -12.13 20.45 3.39
CA TRP A 561 -11.10 19.60 2.78
C TRP A 561 -10.51 18.62 3.80
N GLN A 562 -10.74 17.32 3.59
CA GLN A 562 -10.01 16.27 4.27
C GLN A 562 -8.60 16.14 3.69
N THR A 563 -7.63 15.82 4.56
CA THR A 563 -6.24 15.55 4.20
C THR A 563 -5.85 14.17 4.70
N PHE A 564 -5.29 13.32 3.83
CA PHE A 564 -4.81 12.00 4.21
C PHE A 564 -3.31 12.02 4.46
N SER A 565 -2.93 12.37 5.69
CA SER A 565 -1.56 12.26 6.21
C SER A 565 -1.01 10.83 6.02
N GLY A 566 0.24 10.71 5.60
CA GLY A 566 0.90 9.42 5.31
C GLY A 566 0.81 8.97 3.84
N SER A 567 -0.01 9.62 3.02
CA SER A 567 0.13 9.53 1.57
C SER A 567 1.26 10.45 1.08
N SER A 568 2.05 9.96 0.13
CA SER A 568 3.19 10.67 -0.47
C SER A 568 3.13 10.44 -1.98
N LEU A 569 2.28 11.22 -2.66
CA LEU A 569 1.87 11.00 -4.04
C LEU A 569 2.97 11.32 -5.05
N SER A 570 3.10 10.47 -6.06
CA SER A 570 3.83 10.72 -7.31
C SER A 570 2.96 10.52 -8.56
N SER A 571 1.63 10.54 -8.41
CA SER A 571 0.66 10.59 -9.51
C SER A 571 -0.57 11.40 -9.09
N ALA A 572 -1.37 11.85 -10.06
CA ALA A 572 -2.75 12.21 -9.80
C ALA A 572 -3.53 11.00 -9.20
N PRO A 573 -4.59 11.23 -8.42
CA PRO A 573 -5.47 10.17 -7.95
C PRO A 573 -6.35 9.63 -9.09
N ALA A 574 -6.64 8.33 -9.07
CA ALA A 574 -7.73 7.71 -9.84
C ALA A 574 -8.82 7.25 -8.86
N VAL A 575 -10.09 7.36 -9.22
CA VAL A 575 -11.20 7.03 -8.31
C VAL A 575 -12.29 6.23 -9.04
N ALA A 576 -12.88 5.25 -8.34
CA ALA A 576 -14.02 4.48 -8.81
C ALA A 576 -15.04 4.33 -7.67
N ALA A 577 -16.33 4.35 -8.00
CA ALA A 577 -17.43 4.21 -7.03
C ALA A 577 -18.52 3.28 -7.57
N THR A 578 -19.10 2.46 -6.69
CA THR A 578 -20.20 1.53 -6.97
C THR A 578 -21.51 1.94 -6.31
N GLY A 579 -21.45 2.84 -5.33
CA GLY A 579 -22.60 3.50 -4.70
C GLY A 579 -22.14 4.52 -3.67
N ILE A 580 -23.08 5.29 -3.11
CA ILE A 580 -22.83 6.37 -2.14
C ILE A 580 -21.97 5.93 -0.94
N ASP A 581 -22.13 4.68 -0.51
CA ASP A 581 -21.40 4.08 0.61
C ASP A 581 -20.24 3.17 0.16
N GLN A 582 -19.85 3.20 -1.13
CA GLN A 582 -18.83 2.33 -1.71
C GLN A 582 -18.01 3.05 -2.79
N MET A 583 -16.84 3.55 -2.39
CA MET A 583 -15.89 4.22 -3.28
C MET A 583 -14.46 3.84 -2.93
N ALA A 584 -13.58 3.75 -3.92
CA ALA A 584 -12.14 3.54 -3.72
C ALA A 584 -11.33 4.56 -4.51
N VAL A 585 -10.42 5.26 -3.82
CA VAL A 585 -9.44 6.17 -4.43
C VAL A 585 -8.06 5.54 -4.42
N PHE A 586 -7.40 5.55 -5.58
CA PHE A 586 -6.13 4.90 -5.88
C PHE A 586 -5.06 5.94 -6.15
N VAL A 587 -3.89 5.79 -5.52
CA VAL A 587 -2.77 6.73 -5.60
C VAL A 587 -1.43 5.99 -5.68
N ARG A 588 -0.43 6.62 -6.32
CA ARG A 588 0.95 6.13 -6.32
C ARG A 588 1.76 6.76 -5.18
N GLY A 589 2.34 5.97 -4.29
CA GLY A 589 3.31 6.43 -3.29
C GLY A 589 4.71 6.70 -3.88
N ASN A 590 5.53 7.54 -3.23
CA ASN A 590 6.90 7.88 -3.65
C ASN A 590 7.87 6.67 -3.68
N GLY A 591 7.54 5.56 -3.00
CA GLY A 591 8.22 4.26 -3.17
C GLY A 591 7.77 3.45 -4.40
N GLY A 592 6.91 4.03 -5.26
CA GLY A 592 6.32 3.38 -6.42
C GLY A 592 5.12 2.46 -6.14
N LEU A 593 4.77 2.25 -4.87
CA LEU A 593 3.65 1.39 -4.47
C LEU A 593 2.30 2.00 -4.83
N LEU A 594 1.44 1.22 -5.49
CA LEU A 594 0.03 1.55 -5.63
C LEU A 594 -0.70 1.36 -4.30
N SER A 595 -1.46 2.36 -3.87
CA SER A 595 -2.29 2.31 -2.65
C SER A 595 -3.73 2.72 -2.93
N ARG A 596 -4.69 2.02 -2.30
CA ARG A 596 -6.10 2.38 -2.27
C ARG A 596 -6.50 2.88 -0.88
N ASN A 597 -7.45 3.78 -0.81
CA ASN A 597 -8.23 4.08 0.39
C ASN A 597 -9.70 3.85 0.02
N ASN A 598 -10.46 3.15 0.87
CA ASN A 598 -11.85 2.78 0.60
C ASN A 598 -12.80 3.55 1.52
N TRP A 599 -13.92 4.00 0.98
CA TRP A 599 -15.01 4.67 1.69
C TRP A 599 -16.18 3.68 1.86
N ASN A 600 -16.70 3.59 3.08
CA ASN A 600 -17.78 2.67 3.46
C ASN A 600 -19.06 3.36 3.97
N GLY A 601 -19.36 4.58 3.49
CA GLY A 601 -20.52 5.39 3.91
C GLY A 601 -20.35 6.12 5.25
N GLY A 602 -19.49 5.63 6.15
CA GLY A 602 -19.20 6.28 7.43
C GLY A 602 -17.74 6.71 7.61
N SER A 603 -16.79 6.07 6.92
CA SER A 603 -15.36 6.28 7.16
C SER A 603 -14.48 5.91 5.96
N TRP A 604 -13.26 6.46 5.95
CA TRP A 604 -12.18 6.04 5.07
C TRP A 604 -11.32 4.97 5.77
N SER A 605 -10.99 3.87 5.08
CA SER A 605 -10.23 2.74 5.62
C SER A 605 -8.78 3.06 6.02
N GLY A 606 -8.26 4.20 5.57
CA GLY A 606 -6.81 4.45 5.49
C GLY A 606 -6.21 3.76 4.27
N PHE A 607 -4.96 4.11 3.95
CA PHE A 607 -4.29 3.58 2.77
C PHE A 607 -3.82 2.13 2.97
N LEU A 608 -4.28 1.27 2.06
CA LEU A 608 -3.90 -0.12 1.91
C LEU A 608 -3.23 -0.30 0.55
N ALA A 609 -2.03 -0.86 0.50
CA ALA A 609 -1.34 -1.07 -0.78
C ALA A 609 -1.99 -2.20 -1.62
N VAL A 610 -1.86 -2.13 -2.95
CA VAL A 610 -2.65 -2.93 -3.91
C VAL A 610 -1.75 -3.76 -4.83
N GLY A 611 -1.62 -5.04 -4.49
CA GLY A 611 -0.82 -6.01 -5.25
C GLY A 611 0.68 -5.93 -4.96
N GLY A 612 1.34 -7.09 -4.98
CA GLY A 612 2.76 -7.23 -4.66
C GLY A 612 3.64 -7.13 -5.91
N GLY A 613 3.86 -5.90 -6.39
CA GLY A 613 4.74 -5.65 -7.52
C GLY A 613 4.94 -4.16 -7.78
N SER A 614 6.05 -3.83 -8.46
CA SER A 614 6.42 -2.45 -8.80
C SER A 614 5.56 -1.88 -9.93
N TRP A 615 4.34 -1.44 -9.60
CA TRP A 615 3.54 -0.57 -10.47
C TRP A 615 4.38 0.66 -10.91
N PRO A 616 4.35 1.10 -12.17
CA PRO A 616 5.07 2.32 -12.62
C PRO A 616 4.26 3.62 -12.53
N THR A 617 2.93 3.51 -12.66
CA THR A 617 1.95 4.55 -12.31
C THR A 617 0.70 3.87 -11.75
N VAL A 618 -0.38 4.62 -11.50
CA VAL A 618 -1.70 4.19 -11.97
C VAL A 618 -2.26 5.31 -12.83
N SER A 619 -2.89 4.93 -13.94
CA SER A 619 -3.41 5.85 -14.96
C SER A 619 -4.94 5.86 -15.00
N SER A 620 -5.60 4.78 -14.56
CA SER A 620 -7.05 4.69 -14.49
C SER A 620 -7.52 3.59 -13.52
N ALA A 621 -8.71 3.78 -12.96
CA ALA A 621 -9.48 2.81 -12.18
C ALA A 621 -10.93 2.81 -12.70
N THR A 622 -11.57 1.65 -12.82
CA THR A 622 -12.96 1.53 -13.29
C THR A 622 -13.67 0.32 -12.71
N VAL A 623 -14.99 0.34 -12.64
CA VAL A 623 -15.81 -0.75 -12.08
C VAL A 623 -16.19 -1.74 -13.18
N GLN A 624 -16.15 -3.04 -12.89
CA GLN A 624 -16.64 -4.08 -13.78
C GLN A 624 -18.19 -4.18 -13.73
N PRO A 625 -18.85 -4.81 -14.74
CA PRO A 625 -20.31 -4.95 -14.78
C PRO A 625 -20.93 -5.76 -13.62
N ASP A 626 -20.12 -6.39 -12.77
CA ASP A 626 -20.58 -7.08 -11.56
C ASP A 626 -20.87 -6.13 -10.38
N ALA A 627 -20.42 -4.87 -10.46
CA ALA A 627 -20.39 -3.90 -9.35
C ALA A 627 -19.67 -4.38 -8.07
N LEU A 628 -18.84 -5.43 -8.19
CA LEU A 628 -18.09 -6.06 -7.10
C LEU A 628 -16.57 -6.05 -7.35
N THR A 629 -16.14 -5.84 -8.59
CA THR A 629 -14.72 -5.80 -8.98
C THR A 629 -14.34 -4.46 -9.58
N ILE A 630 -13.17 -3.93 -9.20
CA ILE A 630 -12.53 -2.76 -9.78
C ILE A 630 -11.33 -3.22 -10.63
N ASP A 631 -11.31 -2.79 -11.88
CA ASP A 631 -10.15 -2.88 -12.78
C ASP A 631 -9.21 -1.69 -12.59
N LEU A 632 -7.91 -1.96 -12.61
CA LEU A 632 -6.84 -0.99 -12.42
C LEU A 632 -5.85 -1.08 -13.58
N PHE A 633 -5.49 0.07 -14.14
CA PHE A 633 -4.64 0.16 -15.33
C PHE A 633 -3.44 1.10 -15.12
N THR A 634 -2.26 0.66 -15.58
CA THR A 634 -1.03 1.47 -15.69
C THR A 634 -0.31 1.13 -16.98
N GLN A 635 0.55 2.03 -17.46
CA GLN A 635 1.69 1.61 -18.27
C GLN A 635 2.71 0.86 -17.40
N GLY A 636 3.29 -0.22 -17.94
CA GLY A 636 4.36 -1.03 -17.36
C GLY A 636 5.75 -0.45 -17.62
N ASN A 637 6.78 -0.94 -16.89
CA ASN A 637 8.19 -0.55 -17.12
C ASN A 637 8.72 -1.10 -18.47
N ASP A 638 8.03 -2.08 -19.02
CA ASP A 638 8.16 -2.63 -20.37
C ASP A 638 7.46 -1.78 -21.46
N GLY A 639 6.77 -0.70 -21.06
CA GLY A 639 5.95 0.15 -21.92
C GLY A 639 4.57 -0.42 -22.27
N ALA A 640 4.25 -1.65 -21.85
CA ALA A 640 2.96 -2.30 -22.12
C ALA A 640 1.83 -1.76 -21.23
N LEU A 641 0.57 -2.07 -21.54
CA LEU A 641 -0.51 -1.86 -20.57
C LEU A 641 -0.52 -3.02 -19.56
N TRP A 642 -0.51 -2.72 -18.27
CA TRP A 642 -0.71 -3.70 -17.20
C TRP A 642 -2.12 -3.53 -16.61
N ARG A 643 -2.84 -4.63 -16.45
CA ARG A 643 -4.15 -4.70 -15.77
C ARG A 643 -4.01 -5.45 -14.45
N GLY A 644 -4.62 -4.91 -13.40
CA GLY A 644 -4.90 -5.63 -12.15
C GLY A 644 -6.39 -5.56 -11.81
N THR A 645 -6.84 -6.45 -10.94
CA THR A 645 -8.22 -6.49 -10.41
C THR A 645 -8.19 -6.41 -8.89
N THR A 646 -9.18 -5.75 -8.28
CA THR A 646 -9.37 -5.76 -6.83
C THR A 646 -10.85 -5.76 -6.49
N PRO A 647 -11.32 -6.51 -5.46
CA PRO A 647 -12.71 -6.42 -5.05
C PRO A 647 -13.00 -5.05 -4.43
N VAL A 648 -14.23 -4.57 -4.66
CA VAL A 648 -14.87 -3.53 -3.87
C VAL A 648 -14.87 -3.97 -2.41
N VAL A 649 -14.47 -3.09 -1.49
CA VAL A 649 -14.45 -3.39 -0.06
C VAL A 649 -15.67 -2.74 0.58
N THR A 650 -16.41 -3.54 1.34
CA THR A 650 -17.52 -3.13 2.20
C THR A 650 -17.02 -2.86 3.61
#